data_AF-A0A2M8YFP0-F1
#
_entry.id   AF-A0A2M8YFP0-F1
#
_cell.length_a   1.000
_cell.length_b   1.000
_cell.length_c   1.000
_cell.angle_alpha   90.00
_cell.angle_beta   90.00
_cell.angle_gamma   90.00
#
_symmetry.space_group_name_H-M   'P 1'
#
loop_
_entity.id
_entity.type
_entity.pdbx_description
1 polymer ?
#
loop_
_entity_poly.entity_id
_entity_poly.type
_entity_poly.pdbx_seq_one_letter_code
_entity_poly.pdbx_strand_id
1 'polypeptide(L)'
;MIDAIADALHQLQRHRGLARVGELRTSGETTQIDIDVAVELPSRSRRSAVSETGVRAVETCVLTFGSNWPLSAPQVFLRADFPLNLPHINPHHAGQLVSPCLFEGSLDELLHRFGLDAIVDQLIDWLHKAAAGTLLDLEQGWEPTRRDSCPSTVVFSAEKVVAAAPADGAILVIPAGYVTIDGGLYAIVNAELIAQVDSVFYQEACDDKLGKWGKGHTVAFIARAPMDREHPHVIGHYQPETVVDFATLLDRAEELGINRDALERGLDGYYGRSILDLRQDARGWTHGLYAIVILVVQRPVPLVGSPGRSVEVLPYVVRYELNTQSLLERNATVHPAFHAHALSPELLARTSGISSATTSQPLVMLGCGSLGSKIAMHLGRAGFGAMTFVDNESMSPHNSARHALIEQVSVLLPPLKAALMKAAFESLSHTQTRAFDNDAVTLLVDPAQFATAIPQDATLIVDTTASLQVLAAEMQSAALNQSPARLARITMYGQGRCVVILLEGLGRASRVDDLTAFLFERCRFVPGLRVAIAGETSEPTRIFVGDNCRSLTMPMSDAIVSRSASLAGLQLERWLIDGLPSDAVLCAGITDAEDLGMAWTCASLGSTTVLEVADDGGWNIRILNPVAQAIDTDAMRWGSLETGGALVGRISFESRTITIAGLVDAPADSVREAARFVLGTDGLVQGLRAANEASLGYLTFIGTWHSHPKGGVHSGIDRKTLRGIAEDAGGLPAVSLVWTPTGLTCAVDRW
;
A
#
# COMPACT_ATOMS: atom_id res chain seq x y z
N MET A 1 40.82 -19.81 14.04
CA MET A 1 41.19 -18.44 13.63
C MET A 1 42.41 -18.45 12.71
N ILE A 2 43.54 -19.05 13.12
CA ILE A 2 44.78 -19.09 12.30
C ILE A 2 44.55 -19.75 10.92
N ASP A 3 43.87 -20.90 10.86
CA ASP A 3 43.65 -21.62 9.59
C ASP A 3 42.76 -20.85 8.60
N ALA A 4 41.66 -20.24 9.07
CA ALA A 4 40.74 -19.47 8.22
C ALA A 4 41.36 -18.17 7.68
N ILE A 5 42.30 -17.56 8.41
CA ILE A 5 43.03 -16.37 7.95
C ILE A 5 44.11 -16.77 6.93
N ALA A 6 44.74 -17.94 7.11
CA ALA A 6 45.68 -18.48 6.12
C ALA A 6 44.98 -18.80 4.78
N ASP A 7 43.75 -19.33 4.83
CA ASP A 7 42.92 -19.55 3.64
C ASP A 7 42.58 -18.23 2.93
N ALA A 8 42.23 -17.19 3.68
CA ALA A 8 41.99 -15.85 3.14
C ALA A 8 43.24 -15.27 2.44
N LEU A 9 44.42 -15.40 3.07
CA LEU A 9 45.69 -14.97 2.45
C LEU A 9 45.95 -15.71 1.13
N HIS A 10 45.74 -17.02 1.11
CA HIS A 10 45.96 -17.84 -0.09
C HIS A 10 44.97 -17.50 -1.22
N GLN A 11 43.73 -17.17 -0.87
CA GLN A 11 42.73 -16.68 -1.82
C GLN A 11 43.17 -15.34 -2.43
N LEU A 12 43.56 -14.36 -1.60
CA LEU A 12 44.07 -13.07 -2.05
C LEU A 12 45.30 -13.22 -2.97
N GLN A 13 46.25 -14.09 -2.63
CA GLN A 13 47.45 -14.34 -3.44
C GLN A 13 47.14 -14.91 -4.85
N ARG A 14 45.98 -15.53 -5.04
CA ARG A 14 45.52 -16.08 -6.33
C ARG A 14 44.64 -15.09 -7.11
N HIS A 15 44.21 -14.01 -6.48
CA HIS A 15 43.31 -13.03 -7.08
C HIS A 15 44.02 -12.24 -8.19
N ARG A 16 43.53 -12.37 -9.44
CA ARG A 16 44.21 -11.81 -10.62
C ARG A 16 44.22 -10.28 -10.67
N GLY A 17 43.30 -9.65 -9.95
CA GLY A 17 43.19 -8.20 -9.87
C GLY A 17 44.17 -7.52 -8.92
N LEU A 18 44.93 -8.28 -8.13
CA LEU A 18 45.90 -7.74 -7.17
C LEU A 18 47.32 -7.77 -7.74
N ALA A 19 48.05 -6.66 -7.64
CA ALA A 19 49.43 -6.52 -8.08
C ALA A 19 50.43 -7.06 -7.04
N ARG A 20 50.11 -6.93 -5.75
CA ARG A 20 50.88 -7.47 -4.63
C ARG A 20 49.95 -7.84 -3.47
N VAL A 21 50.30 -8.89 -2.74
CA VAL A 21 49.69 -9.24 -1.44
C VAL A 21 50.82 -9.31 -0.41
N GLY A 22 50.70 -8.54 0.66
CA GLY A 22 51.67 -8.43 1.75
C GLY A 22 51.58 -9.60 2.73
N GLU A 23 52.48 -9.57 3.72
CA GLU A 23 52.49 -10.54 4.81
C GLU A 23 51.42 -10.24 5.86
N LEU A 24 51.01 -11.27 6.60
CA LEU A 24 50.07 -11.16 7.71
C LEU A 24 50.68 -10.34 8.85
N ARG A 25 49.99 -9.28 9.27
CA ARG A 25 50.36 -8.49 10.47
C ARG A 25 49.27 -8.58 11.51
N THR A 26 49.55 -9.19 12.65
CA THR A 26 48.60 -9.28 13.76
C THR A 26 48.80 -8.12 14.72
N SER A 27 47.72 -7.41 15.06
CA SER A 27 47.72 -6.31 16.02
C SER A 27 46.53 -6.49 16.98
N GLY A 28 46.79 -7.04 18.16
CA GLY A 28 45.74 -7.39 19.13
C GLY A 28 44.84 -8.51 18.60
N GLU A 29 43.52 -8.29 18.59
CA GLU A 29 42.52 -9.26 18.11
C GLU A 29 42.24 -9.17 16.60
N THR A 30 42.93 -8.29 15.87
CA THR A 30 42.75 -8.13 14.42
C THR A 30 44.00 -8.57 13.65
N THR A 31 43.79 -9.07 12.44
CA THR A 31 44.87 -9.41 11.50
C THR A 31 44.72 -8.57 10.24
N GLN A 32 45.82 -7.96 9.80
CA GLN A 32 45.86 -7.07 8.65
C GLN A 32 46.68 -7.68 7.51
N ILE A 33 46.22 -7.46 6.28
CA ILE A 33 46.94 -7.81 5.05
C ILE A 33 46.94 -6.58 4.14
N ASP A 34 48.12 -6.13 3.73
CA ASP A 34 48.24 -5.09 2.70
C ASP A 34 48.07 -5.72 1.32
N ILE A 35 47.29 -5.08 0.46
CA ILE A 35 47.13 -5.46 -0.94
C ILE A 35 47.42 -4.24 -1.82
N ASP A 36 48.11 -4.44 -2.93
CA ASP A 36 48.32 -3.39 -3.93
C ASP A 36 47.38 -3.64 -5.11
N VAL A 37 46.53 -2.66 -5.42
CA VAL A 37 45.60 -2.69 -6.54
C VAL A 37 46.15 -1.84 -7.68
N ALA A 38 46.26 -2.41 -8.86
CA ALA A 38 46.60 -1.66 -10.08
C ALA A 38 45.35 -0.95 -10.60
N VAL A 39 45.39 0.38 -10.63
CA VAL A 39 44.25 1.24 -10.99
C VAL A 39 44.39 1.72 -12.43
N GLU A 40 43.36 1.49 -13.25
CA GLU A 40 43.33 2.02 -14.61
C GLU A 40 43.07 3.53 -14.60
N LEU A 41 44.13 4.32 -14.83
CA LEU A 41 44.02 5.77 -14.89
C LEU A 41 43.53 6.28 -16.26
N PRO A 42 42.75 7.38 -16.31
CA PRO A 42 42.41 8.07 -17.54
C PRO A 42 43.65 8.43 -18.37
N SER A 43 43.53 8.42 -19.71
CA SER A 43 44.66 8.59 -20.64
C SER A 43 45.53 9.82 -20.36
N ARG A 44 44.93 10.92 -19.88
CA ARG A 44 45.61 12.18 -19.55
C ARG A 44 46.49 12.09 -18.30
N SER A 45 46.18 11.17 -17.39
CA SER A 45 46.82 11.01 -16.09
C SER A 45 47.84 9.86 -16.05
N ARG A 46 47.96 9.07 -17.12
CA ARG A 46 48.92 7.95 -17.19
C ARG A 46 50.38 8.39 -17.02
N ARG A 47 50.72 9.60 -17.48
CA ARG A 47 52.09 10.13 -17.40
C ARG A 47 52.47 10.60 -16.00
N SER A 48 51.51 11.10 -15.22
CA SER A 48 51.70 11.58 -13.84
C SER A 48 51.55 10.46 -12.79
N ALA A 49 51.07 9.28 -13.20
CA ALA A 49 50.75 8.15 -12.31
C ALA A 49 49.74 8.46 -11.18
N VAL A 50 49.03 9.59 -11.30
CA VAL A 50 47.99 10.07 -10.39
C VAL A 50 46.87 10.72 -11.21
N SER A 51 45.61 10.34 -10.98
CA SER A 51 44.42 10.92 -11.62
C SER A 51 44.18 12.37 -11.21
N GLU A 52 43.33 13.09 -11.95
CA GLU A 52 42.85 14.42 -11.54
C GLU A 52 42.06 14.38 -10.23
N THR A 53 41.41 13.24 -9.94
CA THR A 53 40.74 12.98 -8.65
C THR A 53 41.69 12.62 -7.52
N GLY A 54 43.00 12.46 -7.78
CA GLY A 54 44.03 12.20 -6.77
C GLY A 54 44.30 10.72 -6.48
N VAL A 55 43.75 9.79 -7.26
CA VAL A 55 43.97 8.32 -7.15
C VAL A 55 45.26 7.92 -7.85
N ARG A 56 46.10 7.10 -7.21
CA ARG A 56 47.40 6.64 -7.75
C ARG A 56 47.23 5.46 -8.70
N ALA A 57 48.18 5.27 -9.63
CA ALA A 57 48.19 4.13 -10.55
C ALA A 57 48.32 2.77 -9.85
N VAL A 58 48.89 2.77 -8.63
CA VAL A 58 48.87 1.64 -7.71
C VAL A 58 48.44 2.18 -6.35
N GLU A 59 47.32 1.68 -5.83
CA GLU A 59 46.85 2.01 -4.48
C GLU A 59 47.10 0.83 -3.54
N THR A 60 47.78 1.10 -2.43
CA THR A 60 47.93 0.12 -1.35
C THR A 60 46.74 0.24 -0.41
N CYS A 61 45.99 -0.86 -0.28
CA CYS A 61 44.84 -0.99 0.60
C CYS A 61 45.15 -1.95 1.74
N VAL A 62 44.48 -1.78 2.89
CA VAL A 62 44.63 -2.64 4.07
C VAL A 62 43.31 -3.38 4.30
N LEU A 63 43.35 -4.71 4.25
CA LEU A 63 42.25 -5.57 4.68
C LEU A 63 42.44 -5.94 6.14
N THR A 64 41.47 -5.59 7.00
CA THR A 64 41.50 -5.89 8.43
C THR A 64 40.46 -6.95 8.78
N PHE A 65 40.92 -8.12 9.21
CA PHE A 65 40.11 -9.25 9.63
C PHE A 65 39.93 -9.21 11.16
N GLY A 66 38.68 -9.16 11.61
CA GLY A 66 38.34 -9.22 13.04
C GLY A 66 38.31 -10.65 13.59
N SER A 67 38.11 -10.76 14.90
CA SER A 67 37.99 -12.04 15.61
C SER A 67 36.81 -12.90 15.14
N ASN A 68 35.79 -12.28 14.52
CA ASN A 68 34.62 -12.96 13.98
C ASN A 68 34.84 -13.56 12.56
N TRP A 69 36.00 -13.37 11.92
CA TRP A 69 36.27 -14.00 10.62
C TRP A 69 36.16 -15.54 10.70
N PRO A 70 35.45 -16.22 9.76
CA PRO A 70 34.87 -15.71 8.51
C PRO A 70 33.38 -15.34 8.55
N LEU A 71 32.77 -15.15 9.73
CA LEU A 71 31.37 -14.71 9.86
C LEU A 71 31.17 -13.20 9.65
N SER A 72 32.25 -12.43 9.56
CA SER A 72 32.22 -11.00 9.23
C SER A 72 33.27 -10.71 8.16
N ALA A 73 32.92 -9.87 7.19
CA ALA A 73 33.81 -9.42 6.13
C ALA A 73 35.00 -8.63 6.67
N PRO A 74 36.17 -8.67 5.98
CA PRO A 74 37.26 -7.78 6.32
C PRO A 74 36.86 -6.33 6.06
N GLN A 75 37.28 -5.46 6.97
CA GLN A 75 37.20 -4.02 6.75
C GLN A 75 38.28 -3.61 5.75
N VAL A 76 37.91 -2.76 4.78
CA VAL A 76 38.82 -2.26 3.76
C VAL A 76 39.20 -0.82 4.07
N PHE A 77 40.50 -0.53 3.96
CA PHE A 77 41.05 0.80 4.16
C PHE A 77 42.02 1.18 3.04
N LEU A 78 42.08 2.47 2.74
CA LEU A 78 42.94 3.16 1.79
C LEU A 78 43.95 4.03 2.56
N ARG A 79 44.94 4.58 1.87
CA ARG A 79 45.95 5.48 2.47
C ARG A 79 45.34 6.70 3.19
N ALA A 80 46.04 7.19 4.21
CA ALA A 80 45.55 8.26 5.07
C ALA A 80 45.40 9.63 4.37
N ASP A 81 46.12 9.83 3.27
CA ASP A 81 46.05 11.03 2.41
C ASP A 81 45.19 10.79 1.15
N PHE A 82 44.28 9.81 1.18
CA PHE A 82 43.37 9.56 0.06
C PHE A 82 42.37 10.72 -0.09
N PRO A 83 42.04 11.15 -1.32
CA PRO A 83 41.11 12.26 -1.57
C PRO A 83 39.72 12.03 -0.94
N LEU A 84 39.28 12.95 -0.08
CA LEU A 84 38.00 12.86 0.65
C LEU A 84 36.82 13.54 -0.07
N ASN A 85 37.06 14.19 -1.20
CA ASN A 85 36.05 14.91 -1.98
C ASN A 85 35.32 14.00 -3.00
N LEU A 86 35.39 12.69 -2.82
CA LEU A 86 34.74 11.70 -3.68
C LEU A 86 33.52 11.09 -2.98
N PRO A 87 32.46 10.71 -3.73
CA PRO A 87 31.36 9.94 -3.17
C PRO A 87 31.82 8.55 -2.70
N HIS A 88 30.97 7.85 -1.94
CA HIS A 88 31.23 6.49 -1.43
C HIS A 88 32.48 6.34 -0.53
N ILE A 89 32.82 7.33 0.29
CA ILE A 89 33.87 7.23 1.35
C ILE A 89 33.22 7.16 2.73
N ASN A 90 33.56 6.15 3.53
CA ASN A 90 33.05 5.86 4.88
C ASN A 90 33.57 6.87 5.92
N PRO A 91 32.96 6.91 7.13
CA PRO A 91 33.41 7.77 8.22
C PRO A 91 34.92 7.71 8.45
N HIS A 92 35.56 8.87 8.54
CA HIS A 92 37.01 8.98 8.70
C HIS A 92 37.38 10.19 9.57
N HIS A 93 38.40 10.05 10.43
CA HIS A 93 39.04 11.18 11.11
C HIS A 93 40.37 11.54 10.45
N ALA A 94 40.67 12.83 10.36
CA ALA A 94 41.93 13.33 9.80
C ALA A 94 43.16 12.59 10.38
N GLY A 95 43.99 12.06 9.48
CA GLY A 95 45.19 11.28 9.83
C GLY A 95 44.98 9.77 9.99
N GLN A 96 43.73 9.26 9.96
CA GLN A 96 43.45 7.82 9.91
C GLN A 96 43.48 7.26 8.48
N LEU A 97 43.41 5.94 8.31
CA LEU A 97 43.21 5.32 7.00
C LEU A 97 41.77 5.53 6.51
N VAL A 98 41.59 5.79 5.23
CA VAL A 98 40.28 6.13 4.64
C VAL A 98 39.53 4.86 4.28
N SER A 99 38.29 4.67 4.74
CA SER A 99 37.52 3.46 4.40
C SER A 99 36.56 3.74 3.23
N PRO A 100 36.47 2.92 2.18
CA PRO A 100 35.51 3.10 1.08
C PRO A 100 34.20 2.33 1.31
N CYS A 101 33.07 2.86 0.83
CA CYS A 101 31.83 2.11 0.68
C CYS A 101 31.87 1.34 -0.63
N LEU A 102 32.10 0.04 -0.51
CA LEU A 102 32.26 -0.81 -1.68
C LEU A 102 30.93 -1.32 -2.21
N PHE A 103 29.94 -1.56 -1.36
CA PHE A 103 28.72 -2.29 -1.72
C PHE A 103 27.47 -1.62 -1.16
N GLU A 104 26.40 -1.57 -1.97
CA GLU A 104 25.07 -1.12 -1.54
C GLU A 104 24.42 -2.21 -0.66
N GLY A 105 24.78 -2.23 0.62
CA GLY A 105 24.33 -3.21 1.60
C GLY A 105 25.42 -3.62 2.56
N SER A 106 25.27 -4.79 3.19
CA SER A 106 26.28 -5.33 4.11
C SER A 106 27.39 -6.04 3.33
N LEU A 107 28.65 -5.72 3.65
CA LEU A 107 29.80 -6.50 3.16
C LEU A 107 29.79 -7.94 3.70
N ASP A 108 29.17 -8.17 4.86
CA ASP A 108 28.99 -9.52 5.39
C ASP A 108 28.07 -10.34 4.47
N GLU A 109 26.97 -9.75 3.99
CA GLU A 109 26.08 -10.42 3.01
C GLU A 109 26.80 -10.69 1.68
N LEU A 110 27.63 -9.75 1.22
CA LEU A 110 28.45 -9.93 0.03
C LEU A 110 29.45 -11.10 0.20
N LEU A 111 30.12 -11.17 1.35
CA LEU A 111 31.02 -12.27 1.70
C LEU A 111 30.29 -13.61 1.70
N HIS A 112 29.16 -13.73 2.41
CA HIS A 112 28.48 -15.02 2.55
C HIS A 112 27.81 -15.48 1.25
N ARG A 113 27.45 -14.54 0.37
CA ARG A 113 26.84 -14.85 -0.92
C ARG A 113 27.85 -15.15 -2.03
N PHE A 114 28.97 -14.42 -2.09
CA PHE A 114 29.90 -14.46 -3.22
C PHE A 114 31.38 -14.64 -2.85
N GLY A 115 31.72 -14.65 -1.56
CA GLY A 115 33.07 -14.88 -1.05
C GLY A 115 33.95 -13.63 -1.01
N LEU A 116 35.19 -13.81 -0.53
CA LEU A 116 36.16 -12.73 -0.35
C LEU A 116 36.57 -12.08 -1.66
N ASP A 117 36.67 -12.85 -2.75
CA ASP A 117 37.03 -12.33 -4.07
C ASP A 117 36.06 -11.24 -4.53
N ALA A 118 34.76 -11.39 -4.26
CA ALA A 118 33.76 -10.37 -4.63
C ALA A 118 33.98 -9.03 -3.92
N ILE A 119 34.46 -9.04 -2.67
CA ILE A 119 34.82 -7.80 -1.95
C ILE A 119 36.04 -7.15 -2.61
N VAL A 120 37.01 -7.95 -3.04
CA VAL A 120 38.22 -7.46 -3.71
C VAL A 120 37.91 -6.93 -5.11
N ASP A 121 37.11 -7.64 -5.90
CA ASP A 121 36.63 -7.20 -7.21
C ASP A 121 35.87 -5.87 -7.08
N GLN A 122 35.02 -5.74 -6.06
CA GLN A 122 34.28 -4.51 -5.80
C GLN A 122 35.21 -3.35 -5.40
N LEU A 123 36.28 -3.62 -4.62
CA LEU A 123 37.32 -2.64 -4.31
C LEU A 123 38.05 -2.17 -5.59
N ILE A 124 38.39 -3.10 -6.49
CA ILE A 124 39.09 -2.78 -7.73
C ILE A 124 38.21 -1.90 -8.63
N ASP A 125 36.95 -2.30 -8.85
CA ASP A 125 35.98 -1.52 -9.64
C ASP A 125 35.75 -0.13 -9.02
N TRP A 126 35.61 -0.05 -7.70
CA TRP A 126 35.49 1.22 -6.97
C TRP A 126 36.69 2.13 -7.23
N LEU A 127 37.93 1.62 -7.14
CA LEU A 127 39.13 2.42 -7.39
C LEU A 127 39.25 2.89 -8.84
N HIS A 128 38.84 2.07 -9.81
CA HIS A 128 38.80 2.46 -11.23
C HIS A 128 37.79 3.59 -11.46
N LYS A 129 36.59 3.47 -10.90
CA LYS A 129 35.57 4.54 -10.95
C LYS A 129 36.01 5.81 -10.23
N ALA A 130 36.70 5.67 -9.08
CA ALA A 130 37.27 6.80 -8.34
C ALA A 130 38.31 7.55 -9.17
N ALA A 131 39.20 6.84 -9.87
CA ALA A 131 40.21 7.43 -10.74
C ALA A 131 39.60 8.12 -11.97
N ALA A 132 38.52 7.56 -12.51
CA ALA A 132 37.79 8.12 -13.65
C ALA A 132 36.86 9.29 -13.29
N GLY A 133 36.54 9.47 -12.00
CA GLY A 133 35.56 10.46 -11.54
C GLY A 133 34.11 10.04 -11.84
N THR A 134 33.85 8.73 -11.97
CA THR A 134 32.56 8.16 -12.37
C THR A 134 31.96 7.28 -11.27
N LEU A 135 32.27 7.58 -10.00
CA LEU A 135 31.64 6.91 -8.85
C LEU A 135 30.15 7.29 -8.73
N LEU A 136 29.78 8.52 -9.10
CA LEU A 136 28.40 8.99 -9.17
C LEU A 136 27.86 8.82 -10.59
N ASP A 137 26.77 8.08 -10.76
CA ASP A 137 26.07 7.90 -12.03
C ASP A 137 24.76 8.70 -12.04
N LEU A 138 24.73 9.81 -12.80
CA LEU A 138 23.56 10.69 -12.88
C LEU A 138 22.36 10.05 -13.60
N GLU A 139 22.55 8.96 -14.36
CA GLU A 139 21.43 8.20 -14.93
C GLU A 139 20.66 7.44 -13.84
N GLN A 140 21.34 7.00 -12.79
CA GLN A 140 20.75 6.33 -11.63
C GLN A 140 20.11 7.32 -10.65
N GLY A 141 20.63 8.55 -10.62
CA GLY A 141 20.13 9.65 -9.80
C GLY A 141 21.26 10.32 -9.01
N TRP A 142 20.89 11.31 -8.20
CA TRP A 142 21.82 11.99 -7.33
C TRP A 142 21.92 11.26 -5.99
N GLU A 143 23.11 10.80 -5.65
CA GLU A 143 23.36 10.20 -4.34
C GLU A 143 23.38 11.27 -3.25
N PRO A 144 22.57 11.12 -2.18
CA PRO A 144 22.63 12.05 -1.06
C PRO A 144 24.03 12.16 -0.46
N THR A 145 24.34 13.34 0.05
CA THR A 145 25.58 13.65 0.77
C THR A 145 25.74 12.65 1.89
N ARG A 146 26.84 11.91 1.83
CA ARG A 146 27.09 10.86 2.80
C ARG A 146 27.38 11.45 4.18
N ARG A 147 26.72 10.89 5.20
CA ARG A 147 26.82 11.31 6.59
C ARG A 147 27.08 10.12 7.47
N ASP A 148 28.15 10.25 8.20
CA ASP A 148 28.97 9.11 8.58
C ASP A 148 28.82 8.77 10.06
N SER A 149 28.74 9.79 10.91
CA SER A 149 28.37 9.66 12.31
C SER A 149 27.40 10.78 12.64
N CYS A 150 26.12 10.44 12.70
CA CYS A 150 25.07 11.34 13.16
C CYS A 150 24.72 10.95 14.59
N PRO A 151 25.21 11.66 15.64
CA PRO A 151 24.78 11.41 17.01
C PRO A 151 23.32 11.86 17.25
N SER A 152 22.70 12.47 16.26
CA SER A 152 21.33 12.96 16.30
C SER A 152 20.49 12.47 15.13
N THR A 153 19.20 12.28 15.37
CA THR A 153 18.17 11.98 14.37
C THR A 153 17.11 13.07 14.41
N VAL A 154 16.76 13.60 13.23
CA VAL A 154 15.68 14.58 13.09
C VAL A 154 14.62 13.98 12.16
N VAL A 155 13.40 13.87 12.67
CA VAL A 155 12.25 13.27 12.00
C VAL A 155 11.37 14.36 11.38
N PHE A 156 11.20 14.32 10.05
CA PHE A 156 10.30 15.21 9.32
C PHE A 156 9.97 14.68 7.92
N SER A 157 8.88 15.15 7.31
CA SER A 157 8.63 14.89 5.88
C SER A 157 9.49 15.82 5.03
N ALA A 158 10.40 15.26 4.24
CA ALA A 158 11.22 16.04 3.32
C ALA A 158 10.33 16.76 2.29
N GLU A 159 9.29 16.10 1.80
CA GLU A 159 8.35 16.63 0.82
C GLU A 159 7.66 17.90 1.34
N LYS A 160 7.12 17.86 2.56
CA LYS A 160 6.50 19.04 3.19
C LYS A 160 7.52 20.15 3.47
N VAL A 161 8.70 19.82 3.97
CA VAL A 161 9.77 20.80 4.25
C VAL A 161 10.23 21.50 2.97
N VAL A 162 10.41 20.75 1.87
CA VAL A 162 10.81 21.31 0.57
C VAL A 162 9.74 22.24 0.00
N ALA A 163 8.47 21.87 0.14
CA ALA A 163 7.34 22.69 -0.30
C ALA A 163 7.16 23.97 0.55
N ALA A 164 7.42 23.90 1.86
CA ALA A 164 7.28 25.02 2.78
C ALA A 164 8.49 25.98 2.77
N ALA A 165 9.67 25.51 2.35
CA ALA A 165 10.90 26.32 2.35
C ALA A 165 10.73 27.57 1.45
N PRO A 166 10.88 28.81 1.98
CA PRO A 166 10.59 30.05 1.26
C PRO A 166 11.43 30.24 -0.01
N ALA A 167 10.77 30.49 -1.15
CA ALA A 167 11.42 30.63 -2.45
C ALA A 167 12.32 31.87 -2.58
N ASP A 168 12.07 32.90 -1.76
CA ASP A 168 12.87 34.13 -1.69
C ASP A 168 14.16 33.97 -0.86
N GLY A 169 14.40 32.78 -0.30
CA GLY A 169 15.54 32.50 0.57
C GLY A 169 15.36 32.97 2.02
N ALA A 170 14.15 33.40 2.42
CA ALA A 170 13.85 33.66 3.81
C ALA A 170 13.95 32.36 4.65
N ILE A 171 14.30 32.50 5.93
CA ILE A 171 14.44 31.36 6.84
C ILE A 171 13.12 31.09 7.53
N LEU A 172 12.62 29.87 7.39
CA LEU A 172 11.41 29.41 8.03
C LEU A 172 11.74 28.75 9.37
N VAL A 173 11.12 29.22 10.46
CA VAL A 173 11.37 28.71 11.83
C VAL A 173 10.17 27.91 12.31
N ILE A 174 10.37 26.61 12.53
CA ILE A 174 9.33 25.65 12.89
C ILE A 174 9.61 25.04 14.28
N PRO A 175 8.62 24.90 15.17
CA PRO A 175 8.82 24.22 16.45
C PRO A 175 9.13 22.73 16.27
N ALA A 176 9.97 22.20 17.15
CA ALA A 176 10.32 20.78 17.22
C ALA A 176 10.33 20.29 18.67
N GLY A 177 9.74 19.12 18.91
CA GLY A 177 9.90 18.40 20.19
C GLY A 177 11.18 17.58 20.15
N TYR A 178 11.91 17.47 21.26
CA TYR A 178 13.14 16.69 21.30
C TYR A 178 13.35 15.92 22.60
N VAL A 179 14.19 14.90 22.51
CA VAL A 179 14.83 14.18 23.60
C VAL A 179 16.34 14.18 23.35
N THR A 180 17.14 14.28 24.41
CA THR A 180 18.61 14.26 24.34
C THR A 180 19.21 13.35 25.40
N ILE A 181 20.21 12.56 24.99
CA ILE A 181 21.00 11.65 25.83
C ILE A 181 22.46 11.80 25.37
N ASP A 182 23.40 12.00 26.30
CA ASP A 182 24.84 12.11 26.02
C ASP A 182 25.24 13.07 24.88
N GLY A 183 24.48 14.16 24.69
CA GLY A 183 24.71 15.17 23.66
C GLY A 183 24.15 14.83 22.28
N GLY A 184 23.64 13.61 22.08
CA GLY A 184 22.81 13.23 20.94
C GLY A 184 21.40 13.79 21.06
N LEU A 185 20.72 13.97 19.93
CA LEU A 185 19.39 14.59 19.85
C LEU A 185 18.46 13.72 19.00
N TYR A 186 17.33 13.28 19.54
CA TYR A 186 16.22 12.77 18.76
C TYR A 186 15.12 13.83 18.73
N ALA A 187 14.86 14.40 17.56
CA ALA A 187 13.89 15.48 17.42
C ALA A 187 12.82 15.17 16.37
N ILE A 188 11.60 15.63 16.61
CA ILE A 188 10.48 15.56 15.66
C ILE A 188 10.06 17.00 15.34
N VAL A 189 10.21 17.39 14.07
CA VAL A 189 9.74 18.69 13.59
C VAL A 189 8.22 18.65 13.47
N ASN A 190 7.54 19.73 13.87
CA ASN A 190 6.08 19.79 13.78
C ASN A 190 5.61 19.60 12.32
N ALA A 191 4.76 18.58 12.10
CA ALA A 191 4.30 18.16 10.79
C ALA A 191 3.36 19.16 10.09
N GLU A 192 2.80 20.13 10.81
CA GLU A 192 1.99 21.21 10.26
C GLU A 192 2.84 22.32 9.64
N LEU A 193 4.14 22.39 9.99
CA LEU A 193 5.07 23.42 9.51
C LEU A 193 4.55 24.86 9.68
N ILE A 194 3.79 25.12 10.74
CA ILE A 194 3.32 26.47 11.08
C ILE A 194 4.49 27.27 11.62
N ALA A 195 4.84 28.35 10.90
CA ALA A 195 5.90 29.27 11.31
C ALA A 195 5.59 29.87 12.69
N GLN A 196 6.59 29.90 13.56
CA GLN A 196 6.50 30.60 14.82
C GLN A 196 7.46 31.78 14.88
N VAL A 197 7.00 32.86 15.51
CA VAL A 197 7.78 34.06 15.80
C VAL A 197 8.14 34.03 17.29
N ASP A 198 9.37 34.43 17.61
CA ASP A 198 9.87 34.55 18.98
C ASP A 198 9.80 33.28 19.84
N SER A 199 9.87 32.10 19.22
CA SER A 199 10.01 30.84 19.95
C SER A 199 11.27 30.84 20.80
N VAL A 200 11.17 30.21 21.98
CA VAL A 200 12.25 30.07 22.97
C VAL A 200 12.49 28.59 23.25
N PHE A 201 13.72 28.26 23.64
CA PHE A 201 14.10 26.92 24.06
C PHE A 201 13.43 26.54 25.39
N TYR A 202 13.14 25.25 25.54
CA TYR A 202 12.68 24.66 26.80
C TYR A 202 13.38 23.31 27.03
N GLN A 203 13.77 23.05 28.28
CA GLN A 203 14.35 21.77 28.71
C GLN A 203 13.84 21.37 30.09
N GLU A 204 13.46 20.11 30.21
CA GLU A 204 13.22 19.39 31.45
C GLU A 204 14.28 18.29 31.57
N ALA A 205 15.01 18.26 32.68
CA ALA A 205 15.95 17.20 33.00
C ALA A 205 15.21 16.02 33.64
N CYS A 206 15.52 14.81 33.20
CA CYS A 206 14.95 13.55 33.67
C CYS A 206 16.07 12.63 34.15
N ASP A 207 15.79 11.88 35.22
CA ASP A 207 16.69 10.89 35.80
C ASP A 207 15.86 9.65 36.14
N ASP A 208 16.03 8.60 35.33
CA ASP A 208 15.29 7.34 35.47
C ASP A 208 16.19 6.12 35.17
N LYS A 209 15.58 4.95 34.93
CA LYS A 209 16.32 3.70 34.64
C LYS A 209 17.17 3.76 33.37
N LEU A 210 16.91 4.71 32.47
CA LEU A 210 17.68 4.95 31.24
C LEU A 210 18.88 5.89 31.49
N GLY A 211 19.04 6.42 32.70
CA GLY A 211 20.09 7.36 33.08
C GLY A 211 19.59 8.80 33.09
N LYS A 212 20.53 9.76 32.91
CA LYS A 212 20.22 11.19 32.88
C LYS A 212 19.98 11.65 31.44
N TRP A 213 18.82 12.23 31.19
CA TRP A 213 18.42 12.68 29.86
C TRP A 213 17.61 13.96 29.93
N GLY A 214 17.52 14.68 28.80
CA GLY A 214 16.71 15.90 28.69
C GLY A 214 15.60 15.74 27.68
N LYS A 215 14.50 16.47 27.86
CA LYS A 215 13.43 16.62 26.86
C LYS A 215 12.92 18.04 26.82
N GLY A 216 12.28 18.42 25.72
CA GLY A 216 11.60 19.70 25.66
C GLY A 216 11.27 20.14 24.24
N HIS A 217 11.30 21.45 24.03
CA HIS A 217 10.99 22.07 22.74
C HIS A 217 12.16 22.94 22.27
N THR A 218 12.45 22.83 20.98
CA THR A 218 13.44 23.62 20.24
C THR A 218 12.81 24.09 18.92
N VAL A 219 13.59 24.69 18.03
CA VAL A 219 13.16 25.10 16.70
C VAL A 219 14.06 24.53 15.61
N ALA A 220 13.47 24.31 14.44
CA ALA A 220 14.14 24.01 13.19
C ALA A 220 14.13 25.23 12.28
N PHE A 221 15.32 25.69 11.90
CA PHE A 221 15.57 26.72 10.90
C PHE A 221 15.69 26.03 9.53
N ILE A 222 14.67 26.18 8.70
CA ILE A 222 14.66 25.64 7.34
C ILE A 222 15.14 26.75 6.40
N ALA A 223 16.23 26.50 5.70
CA ALA A 223 16.88 27.47 4.84
C ALA A 223 17.14 26.90 3.44
N ARG A 224 16.95 27.73 2.41
CA ARG A 224 17.23 27.39 1.01
C ARG A 224 17.83 28.58 0.28
N ALA A 225 18.53 28.30 -0.82
CA ALA A 225 18.99 29.34 -1.72
C ALA A 225 17.80 30.02 -2.43
N PRO A 226 17.84 31.35 -2.64
CA PRO A 226 16.78 32.07 -3.34
C PRO A 226 16.63 31.57 -4.78
N MET A 227 15.39 31.48 -5.24
CA MET A 227 15.06 31.09 -6.61
C MET A 227 15.01 32.33 -7.51
N ASP A 228 15.56 32.24 -8.72
CA ASP A 228 15.40 33.29 -9.74
C ASP A 228 14.18 32.98 -10.60
N ARG A 229 13.10 33.76 -10.47
CA ARG A 229 11.86 33.61 -11.27
C ARG A 229 11.39 32.14 -11.34
N GLU A 230 11.26 31.51 -10.17
CA GLU A 230 10.90 30.09 -9.99
C GLU A 230 11.93 29.05 -10.44
N HIS A 231 13.11 29.47 -10.90
CA HIS A 231 14.22 28.55 -11.19
C HIS A 231 15.04 28.32 -9.92
N PRO A 232 15.18 27.06 -9.47
CA PRO A 232 15.93 26.77 -8.25
C PRO A 232 17.45 26.91 -8.50
N HIS A 233 18.18 27.31 -7.47
CA HIS A 233 19.64 27.33 -7.50
C HIS A 233 20.20 25.90 -7.41
N VAL A 234 20.64 25.35 -8.55
CA VAL A 234 21.05 23.94 -8.66
C VAL A 234 22.52 23.74 -8.25
N ILE A 235 22.77 22.84 -7.29
CA ILE A 235 24.10 22.41 -6.88
C ILE A 235 24.41 21.03 -7.50
N GLY A 236 25.18 21.05 -8.59
CA GLY A 236 25.57 19.84 -9.34
C GLY A 236 26.95 19.26 -9.01
N HIS A 237 27.70 19.87 -8.10
CA HIS A 237 28.99 19.34 -7.64
C HIS A 237 28.80 18.59 -6.32
N TYR A 238 29.27 17.35 -6.25
CA TYR A 238 29.22 16.58 -5.00
C TYR A 238 30.19 17.20 -3.98
N GLN A 239 29.74 17.37 -2.74
CA GLN A 239 30.57 17.91 -1.67
C GLN A 239 30.50 16.96 -0.48
N PRO A 240 31.62 16.53 0.10
CA PRO A 240 31.59 15.73 1.32
C PRO A 240 31.00 16.53 2.48
N GLU A 241 30.55 15.86 3.53
CA GLU A 241 30.14 16.50 4.78
C GLU A 241 31.37 17.03 5.53
N THR A 242 31.41 18.33 5.82
CA THR A 242 32.56 19.00 6.47
C THR A 242 32.17 19.84 7.68
N VAL A 243 30.87 19.89 8.02
CA VAL A 243 30.38 20.72 9.13
C VAL A 243 30.73 20.05 10.46
N VAL A 244 31.51 20.76 11.28
CA VAL A 244 31.95 20.29 12.61
C VAL A 244 31.77 21.35 13.71
N ASP A 245 31.46 22.58 13.33
CA ASP A 245 31.27 23.70 14.23
C ASP A 245 30.35 24.77 13.60
N PHE A 246 30.10 25.84 14.36
CA PHE A 246 29.20 26.90 13.93
C PHE A 246 29.72 27.66 12.70
N ALA A 247 31.03 27.88 12.58
CA ALA A 247 31.61 28.60 11.46
C ALA A 247 31.48 27.80 10.16
N THR A 248 31.84 26.52 10.20
CA THR A 248 31.76 25.59 9.06
C THR A 248 30.32 25.33 8.62
N LEU A 249 29.33 25.39 9.52
CA LEU A 249 27.90 25.36 9.15
C LEU A 249 27.51 26.57 8.30
N LEU A 250 27.96 27.77 8.70
CA LEU A 250 27.68 29.01 7.98
C LEU A 250 28.41 29.04 6.63
N ASP A 251 29.65 28.57 6.58
CA ASP A 251 30.40 28.38 5.33
C ASP A 251 29.66 27.43 4.40
N ARG A 252 29.15 26.30 4.92
CA ARG A 252 28.34 25.36 4.15
C ARG A 252 27.06 25.98 3.62
N ALA A 253 26.38 26.80 4.41
CA ALA A 253 25.19 27.51 3.95
C ALA A 253 25.53 28.45 2.78
N GLU A 254 26.61 29.21 2.89
CA GLU A 254 27.09 30.13 1.85
C GLU A 254 27.47 29.40 0.55
N GLU A 255 28.20 28.28 0.65
CA GLU A 255 28.54 27.43 -0.49
C GLU A 255 27.31 26.89 -1.24
N LEU A 256 26.22 26.66 -0.52
CA LEU A 256 24.94 26.20 -1.07
C LEU A 256 24.06 27.35 -1.58
N GLY A 257 24.56 28.60 -1.56
CA GLY A 257 23.83 29.79 -2.00
C GLY A 257 22.82 30.33 -0.98
N ILE A 258 22.87 29.88 0.27
CA ILE A 258 22.00 30.32 1.37
C ILE A 258 22.61 31.56 2.02
N ASN A 259 21.77 32.50 2.45
CA ASN A 259 22.23 33.74 3.08
C ASN A 259 22.84 33.46 4.47
N ARG A 260 24.18 33.46 4.52
CA ARG A 260 25.00 33.28 5.73
C ARG A 260 24.57 34.16 6.89
N ASP A 261 24.52 35.47 6.65
CA ASP A 261 24.26 36.45 7.71
C ASP A 261 22.83 36.36 8.25
N ALA A 262 21.86 36.00 7.39
CA ALA A 262 20.49 35.77 7.83
C ALA A 262 20.37 34.56 8.76
N LEU A 263 21.10 33.48 8.45
CA LEU A 263 21.13 32.27 9.27
C LEU A 263 21.80 32.52 10.61
N GLU A 264 22.95 33.20 10.60
CA GLU A 264 23.65 33.59 11.84
C GLU A 264 22.75 34.46 12.73
N ARG A 265 22.16 35.54 12.19
CA ARG A 265 21.25 36.41 12.94
C ARG A 265 20.04 35.67 13.50
N GLY A 266 19.49 34.72 12.75
CA GLY A 266 18.35 33.91 13.19
C GLY A 266 18.69 33.04 14.39
N LEU A 267 19.82 32.33 14.32
CA LEU A 267 20.34 31.47 15.37
C LEU A 267 20.73 32.29 16.62
N ASP A 268 21.40 33.42 16.44
CA ASP A 268 21.79 34.31 17.54
C ASP A 268 20.60 34.95 18.24
N GLY A 269 19.62 35.41 17.46
CA GLY A 269 18.37 35.93 18.01
C GLY A 269 17.64 34.87 18.83
N TYR A 270 17.63 33.61 18.39
CA TYR A 270 17.01 32.52 19.13
C TYR A 270 17.75 32.16 20.42
N TYR A 271 19.08 32.06 20.37
CA TYR A 271 19.90 31.85 21.56
C TYR A 271 19.65 32.95 22.60
N GLY A 272 19.76 34.22 22.18
CA GLY A 272 19.56 35.38 23.03
C GLY A 272 18.16 35.44 23.65
N ARG A 273 17.10 35.25 22.85
CA ARG A 273 15.72 35.20 23.38
C ARG A 273 15.53 34.08 24.39
N SER A 274 16.14 32.92 24.16
CA SER A 274 16.00 31.76 25.04
C SER A 274 16.66 31.97 26.40
N ILE A 275 17.91 32.46 26.42
CA ILE A 275 18.62 32.68 27.70
C ILE A 275 18.11 33.88 28.50
N LEU A 276 17.40 34.81 27.84
CA LEU A 276 16.82 36.01 28.46
C LEU A 276 15.33 35.86 28.80
N ASP A 277 14.71 34.69 28.54
CA ASP A 277 13.31 34.45 28.88
C ASP A 277 13.12 34.36 30.40
N LEU A 278 12.47 35.38 30.99
CA LEU A 278 12.22 35.49 32.43
C LEU A 278 11.29 34.39 32.98
N ARG A 279 10.65 33.59 32.13
CA ARG A 279 9.79 32.48 32.53
C ARG A 279 10.57 31.21 32.87
N GLN A 280 11.85 31.16 32.53
CA GLN A 280 12.71 29.98 32.67
C GLN A 280 14.07 30.38 33.26
N ASP A 281 14.78 29.42 33.84
CA ASP A 281 16.18 29.62 34.26
C ASP A 281 17.11 28.80 33.37
N ALA A 282 17.77 29.49 32.43
CA ALA A 282 18.71 28.88 31.49
C ALA A 282 19.89 28.19 32.20
N ARG A 283 20.21 28.57 33.44
CA ARG A 283 21.27 27.92 34.23
C ARG A 283 20.91 26.50 34.66
N GLY A 284 19.63 26.14 34.62
CA GLY A 284 19.13 24.79 34.92
C GLY A 284 19.25 23.81 33.76
N TRP A 285 19.62 24.25 32.55
CA TRP A 285 19.70 23.40 31.37
C TRP A 285 21.02 22.61 31.30
N THR A 286 21.06 21.48 32.01
CA THR A 286 22.27 20.65 32.14
C THR A 286 22.66 19.89 30.87
N HIS A 287 21.77 19.77 29.89
CA HIS A 287 22.05 19.08 28.63
C HIS A 287 22.44 20.03 27.48
N GLY A 288 22.52 21.34 27.74
CA GLY A 288 22.80 22.37 26.73
C GLY A 288 21.53 22.87 26.02
N LEU A 289 21.67 23.95 25.25
CA LEU A 289 20.59 24.51 24.43
C LEU A 289 20.74 24.02 22.98
N TYR A 290 19.65 23.62 22.34
CA TYR A 290 19.67 23.08 20.98
C TYR A 290 18.93 23.97 20.00
N ALA A 291 19.41 24.02 18.76
CA ALA A 291 18.68 24.46 17.57
C ALA A 291 18.93 23.46 16.43
N ILE A 292 17.95 23.30 15.55
CA ILE A 292 18.07 22.43 14.37
C ILE A 292 18.17 23.34 13.14
N VAL A 293 19.06 23.02 12.21
CA VAL A 293 19.18 23.73 10.93
C VAL A 293 18.98 22.73 9.80
N ILE A 294 18.02 22.95 8.91
CA ILE A 294 17.74 22.09 7.76
C ILE A 294 18.07 22.89 6.50
N LEU A 295 19.19 22.55 5.85
CA LEU A 295 19.53 23.14 4.56
C LEU A 295 18.84 22.35 3.45
N VAL A 296 18.11 23.05 2.57
CA VAL A 296 17.33 22.48 1.47
C VAL A 296 18.06 22.77 0.16
N VAL A 297 18.56 21.73 -0.49
CA VAL A 297 19.50 21.83 -1.62
C VAL A 297 18.91 21.24 -2.88
N GLN A 298 18.78 22.04 -3.93
CA GLN A 298 18.38 21.55 -5.24
C GLN A 298 19.55 20.83 -5.93
N ARG A 299 19.31 19.61 -6.38
CA ARG A 299 20.24 18.76 -7.14
C ARG A 299 19.85 18.71 -8.63
N PRO A 300 20.79 18.38 -9.53
CA PRO A 300 20.56 18.42 -10.97
C PRO A 300 19.62 17.31 -11.48
N VAL A 301 19.52 16.19 -10.74
CA VAL A 301 18.69 15.03 -11.08
C VAL A 301 17.96 14.52 -9.82
N PRO A 302 16.90 13.70 -9.96
CA PRO A 302 16.22 13.08 -8.81
C PRO A 302 17.19 12.31 -7.91
N LEU A 303 16.94 12.32 -6.61
CA LEU A 303 17.76 11.60 -5.65
C LEU A 303 17.56 10.09 -5.77
N VAL A 304 18.63 9.33 -5.61
CA VAL A 304 18.56 7.87 -5.47
C VAL A 304 17.69 7.53 -4.26
N GLY A 305 16.77 6.56 -4.41
CA GLY A 305 15.84 6.16 -3.35
C GLY A 305 14.72 7.17 -3.05
N SER A 306 14.59 8.26 -3.82
CA SER A 306 13.47 9.22 -3.71
C SER A 306 12.98 9.66 -5.09
N PRO A 307 12.25 8.78 -5.81
CA PRO A 307 11.77 9.05 -7.16
C PRO A 307 10.98 10.35 -7.23
N GLY A 308 11.26 11.19 -8.25
CA GLY A 308 10.57 12.46 -8.46
C GLY A 308 11.02 13.62 -7.56
N ARG A 309 11.91 13.39 -6.57
CA ARG A 309 12.46 14.45 -5.73
C ARG A 309 13.92 14.71 -6.06
N SER A 310 14.23 15.87 -6.63
CA SER A 310 15.60 16.35 -6.90
C SER A 310 16.11 17.33 -5.84
N VAL A 311 15.54 17.31 -4.64
CA VAL A 311 15.89 18.23 -3.55
C VAL A 311 16.35 17.43 -2.35
N GLU A 312 17.59 17.64 -1.95
CA GLU A 312 18.22 17.04 -0.78
C GLU A 312 17.96 17.86 0.48
N VAL A 313 17.81 17.19 1.62
CA VAL A 313 17.63 17.84 2.93
C VAL A 313 18.81 17.48 3.83
N LEU A 314 19.45 18.50 4.38
CA LEU A 314 20.67 18.39 5.17
C LEU A 314 20.42 18.94 6.59
N PRO A 315 19.93 18.13 7.54
CA PRO A 315 19.72 18.57 8.91
C PRO A 315 21.02 18.60 9.72
N TYR A 316 21.21 19.64 10.52
CA TYR A 316 22.31 19.83 11.46
C TYR A 316 21.73 20.17 12.82
N VAL A 317 22.45 19.81 13.88
CA VAL A 317 22.10 20.17 15.25
C VAL A 317 23.18 21.13 15.76
N VAL A 318 22.75 22.32 16.16
CA VAL A 318 23.57 23.30 16.86
C VAL A 318 23.32 23.11 18.35
N ARG A 319 24.36 22.78 19.09
CA ARG A 319 24.33 22.67 20.55
C ARG A 319 25.15 23.79 21.16
N TYR A 320 24.49 24.66 21.91
CA TYR A 320 25.12 25.72 22.68
C TYR A 320 25.48 25.20 24.07
N GLU A 321 26.76 25.30 24.40
CA GLU A 321 27.27 25.02 25.73
C GLU A 321 27.08 26.26 26.61
N LEU A 322 26.32 26.11 27.69
CA LEU A 322 25.96 27.21 28.55
C LEU A 322 26.98 27.36 29.68
N ASN A 323 27.70 28.48 29.67
CA ASN A 323 28.50 28.89 30.82
C ASN A 323 27.59 29.56 31.86
N THR A 324 27.34 28.90 32.98
CA THR A 324 26.46 29.41 34.05
C THR A 324 26.94 30.74 34.66
N GLN A 325 28.22 31.06 34.52
CA GLN A 325 28.84 32.32 34.97
C GLN A 325 28.76 33.44 33.92
N SER A 326 28.66 33.09 32.62
CA SER A 326 28.65 34.03 31.50
C SER A 326 27.75 33.51 30.38
N LEU A 327 26.43 33.61 30.56
CA LEU A 327 25.45 33.11 29.59
C LEU A 327 25.53 33.81 28.21
N LEU A 328 26.16 34.99 28.14
CA LEU A 328 26.37 35.72 26.89
C LEU A 328 27.57 35.21 26.08
N GLU A 329 28.48 34.43 26.69
CA GLU A 329 29.56 33.77 25.96
C GLU A 329 28.98 32.61 25.14
N ARG A 330 29.06 32.73 23.81
CA ARG A 330 28.56 31.73 22.86
C ARG A 330 29.64 30.71 22.56
N ASN A 331 29.54 29.52 23.16
CA ASN A 331 30.24 28.34 22.68
C ASN A 331 29.24 27.37 22.07
N ALA A 332 29.45 26.96 20.81
CA ALA A 332 28.53 26.07 20.12
C ALA A 332 29.27 25.01 19.31
N THR A 333 28.84 23.76 19.47
CA THR A 333 29.24 22.65 18.62
C THR A 333 28.16 22.39 17.59
N VAL A 334 28.54 21.98 16.38
CA VAL A 334 27.58 21.60 15.34
C VAL A 334 27.95 20.25 14.78
N HIS A 335 26.96 19.41 14.54
CA HIS A 335 27.14 18.14 13.87
C HIS A 335 25.99 17.83 12.91
N PRO A 336 26.23 17.04 11.86
CA PRO A 336 25.16 16.55 10.99
C PRO A 336 24.21 15.63 11.76
N ALA A 337 22.93 15.69 11.40
CA ALA A 337 21.93 14.75 11.88
C ALA A 337 21.47 13.80 10.78
N PHE A 338 20.99 12.63 11.18
CA PHE A 338 20.30 11.70 10.30
C PHE A 338 18.89 12.20 10.05
N HIS A 339 18.48 12.30 8.79
CA HIS A 339 17.09 12.59 8.43
C HIS A 339 16.30 11.29 8.42
N ALA A 340 15.29 11.21 9.27
CA ALA A 340 14.27 10.17 9.20
C ALA A 340 12.98 10.76 8.61
N HIS A 341 12.38 10.08 7.63
CA HIS A 341 11.07 10.50 7.14
C HIS A 341 10.03 10.34 8.26
N ALA A 342 9.26 11.41 8.51
CA ALA A 342 8.06 11.31 9.32
C ALA A 342 7.04 10.40 8.63
N LEU A 343 6.21 9.72 9.42
CA LEU A 343 5.11 8.93 8.91
C LEU A 343 4.19 9.82 8.05
N SER A 344 3.90 9.36 6.84
CA SER A 344 3.00 10.02 5.90
C SER A 344 2.41 9.02 4.91
N PRO A 345 1.28 9.35 4.26
CA PRO A 345 0.72 8.52 3.20
C PRO A 345 1.73 8.22 2.08
N GLU A 346 2.58 9.18 1.72
CA GLU A 346 3.60 9.03 0.68
C GLU A 346 4.72 8.08 1.11
N LEU A 347 5.14 8.12 2.39
CA LEU A 347 6.11 7.16 2.92
C LEU A 347 5.54 5.74 2.90
N LEU A 348 4.26 5.58 3.28
CA LEU A 348 3.56 4.30 3.26
C LEU A 348 3.44 3.74 1.84
N ALA A 349 3.03 4.57 0.88
CA ALA A 349 2.95 4.20 -0.54
C ALA A 349 4.32 3.79 -1.09
N ARG A 350 5.36 4.60 -0.85
CA ARG A 350 6.72 4.32 -1.33
C ARG A 350 7.30 3.04 -0.73
N THR A 351 7.09 2.80 0.56
CA THR A 351 7.54 1.56 1.23
C THR A 351 6.80 0.33 0.67
N SER A 352 5.59 0.52 0.16
CA SER A 352 4.78 -0.52 -0.47
C SER A 352 5.03 -0.67 -1.97
N GLY A 353 5.92 0.15 -2.56
CA GLY A 353 6.20 0.13 -4.00
C GLY A 353 5.08 0.73 -4.86
N ILE A 354 4.22 1.58 -4.29
CA ILE A 354 3.06 2.18 -4.95
C ILE A 354 3.27 3.69 -5.12
N SER A 355 2.82 4.23 -6.25
CA SER A 355 2.85 5.68 -6.52
C SER A 355 1.85 6.42 -5.63
N SER A 356 2.27 7.53 -5.02
CA SER A 356 1.40 8.36 -4.17
C SER A 356 0.20 8.96 -4.91
N ALA A 357 0.31 9.18 -6.22
CA ALA A 357 -0.81 9.67 -7.04
C ALA A 357 -1.95 8.64 -7.16
N THR A 358 -1.62 7.35 -7.08
CA THR A 358 -2.61 6.27 -7.10
C THR A 358 -3.35 6.18 -5.77
N THR A 359 -2.66 6.42 -4.66
CA THR A 359 -3.21 6.20 -3.30
C THR A 359 -4.14 7.33 -2.82
N SER A 360 -4.28 8.42 -3.57
CA SER A 360 -5.18 9.54 -3.25
C SER A 360 -6.64 9.33 -3.68
N GLN A 361 -6.94 8.24 -4.39
CA GLN A 361 -8.30 7.92 -4.84
C GLN A 361 -9.25 7.72 -3.64
N PRO A 362 -10.42 8.37 -3.58
CA PRO A 362 -11.36 8.18 -2.48
C PRO A 362 -12.04 6.81 -2.51
N LEU A 363 -12.02 6.12 -1.38
CA LEU A 363 -12.56 4.78 -1.18
C LEU A 363 -13.60 4.78 -0.06
N VAL A 364 -14.57 3.86 -0.16
CA VAL A 364 -15.57 3.64 0.90
C VAL A 364 -15.54 2.19 1.32
N MET A 365 -15.57 1.94 2.63
CA MET A 365 -15.71 0.62 3.22
C MET A 365 -17.04 0.54 3.99
N LEU A 366 -17.99 -0.25 3.47
CA LEU A 366 -19.22 -0.61 4.17
C LEU A 366 -18.95 -1.89 4.98
N GLY A 367 -19.12 -1.80 6.29
CA GLY A 367 -18.77 -2.88 7.22
C GLY A 367 -17.30 -2.84 7.63
N CYS A 368 -17.06 -2.59 8.91
CA CYS A 368 -15.75 -2.57 9.56
C CYS A 368 -15.57 -3.81 10.46
N GLY A 369 -16.16 -4.95 10.06
CA GLY A 369 -16.03 -6.22 10.77
C GLY A 369 -14.66 -6.88 10.59
N SER A 370 -14.57 -8.19 10.85
CA SER A 370 -13.30 -8.94 10.76
C SER A 370 -12.63 -8.86 9.39
N LEU A 371 -13.40 -8.93 8.30
CA LEU A 371 -12.90 -8.88 6.93
C LEU A 371 -12.58 -7.44 6.49
N GLY A 372 -13.57 -6.54 6.60
CA GLY A 372 -13.44 -5.13 6.20
C GLY A 372 -12.31 -4.39 6.91
N SER A 373 -12.18 -4.56 8.23
CA SER A 373 -11.08 -3.92 8.99
C SER A 373 -9.70 -4.35 8.52
N LYS A 374 -9.51 -5.62 8.13
CA LYS A 374 -8.22 -6.13 7.65
C LYS A 374 -7.90 -5.65 6.25
N ILE A 375 -8.87 -5.74 5.33
CA ILE A 375 -8.73 -5.20 3.96
C ILE A 375 -8.39 -3.72 4.04
N ALA A 376 -9.12 -2.94 4.86
CA ALA A 376 -8.83 -1.55 5.07
C ALA A 376 -7.43 -1.31 5.65
N MET A 377 -6.98 -2.07 6.66
CA MET A 377 -5.63 -1.91 7.20
C MET A 377 -4.51 -2.28 6.20
N HIS A 378 -4.74 -3.22 5.28
CA HIS A 378 -3.82 -3.48 4.18
C HIS A 378 -3.72 -2.26 3.26
N LEU A 379 -4.86 -1.76 2.78
CA LEU A 379 -4.92 -0.57 1.92
C LEU A 379 -4.33 0.68 2.60
N GLY A 380 -4.67 0.93 3.88
CA GLY A 380 -4.15 2.06 4.64
C GLY A 380 -2.64 2.01 4.81
N ARG A 381 -2.07 0.84 5.11
CA ARG A 381 -0.59 0.67 5.19
C ARG A 381 0.08 0.76 3.83
N ALA A 382 -0.64 0.46 2.75
CA ALA A 382 -0.21 0.68 1.37
C ALA A 382 -0.31 2.16 0.92
N GLY A 383 -0.82 3.05 1.78
CA GLY A 383 -0.91 4.49 1.53
C GLY A 383 -2.30 4.98 1.10
N PHE A 384 -3.27 4.10 0.86
CA PHE A 384 -4.65 4.45 0.46
C PHE A 384 -5.42 5.07 1.64
N GLY A 385 -5.25 6.37 1.81
CA GLY A 385 -5.70 7.12 3.00
C GLY A 385 -7.04 7.83 2.88
N ALA A 386 -7.51 8.11 1.67
CA ALA A 386 -8.78 8.80 1.43
C ALA A 386 -9.96 7.83 1.63
N MET A 387 -10.12 7.31 2.85
CA MET A 387 -11.07 6.25 3.20
C MET A 387 -12.27 6.80 3.98
N THR A 388 -13.47 6.40 3.58
CA THR A 388 -14.70 6.58 4.36
C THR A 388 -15.13 5.24 4.94
N PHE A 389 -15.23 5.14 6.27
CA PHE A 389 -15.76 3.99 6.98
C PHE A 389 -17.24 4.17 7.32
N VAL A 390 -18.06 3.16 7.02
CA VAL A 390 -19.47 3.11 7.43
C VAL A 390 -19.73 1.80 8.16
N ASP A 391 -20.06 1.89 9.44
CA ASP A 391 -20.45 0.76 10.29
C ASP A 391 -21.18 1.30 11.52
N ASN A 392 -22.31 0.69 11.88
CA ASN A 392 -23.15 1.09 13.00
C ASN A 392 -23.01 0.19 14.24
N GLU A 393 -22.05 -0.76 14.23
CA GLU A 393 -21.81 -1.65 15.34
C GLU A 393 -20.65 -1.16 16.23
N SER A 394 -20.79 -1.42 17.52
CA SER A 394 -19.71 -1.27 18.48
C SER A 394 -18.83 -2.52 18.58
N MET A 395 -17.61 -2.33 19.06
CA MET A 395 -16.71 -3.43 19.39
C MET A 395 -17.24 -4.22 20.58
N SER A 396 -17.30 -5.53 20.43
CA SER A 396 -17.59 -6.47 21.51
C SER A 396 -16.43 -7.43 21.73
N PRO A 397 -16.28 -8.05 22.92
CA PRO A 397 -15.07 -8.81 23.27
C PRO A 397 -14.68 -9.91 22.28
N HIS A 398 -15.66 -10.60 21.68
CA HIS A 398 -15.40 -11.64 20.69
C HIS A 398 -14.83 -11.08 19.37
N ASN A 399 -15.07 -9.80 19.05
CA ASN A 399 -14.50 -9.18 17.87
C ASN A 399 -12.98 -9.13 17.96
N SER A 400 -12.40 -9.00 19.16
CA SER A 400 -10.95 -9.00 19.37
C SER A 400 -10.26 -10.27 18.88
N ALA A 401 -10.99 -11.38 18.71
CA ALA A 401 -10.42 -12.61 18.15
C ALA A 401 -10.08 -12.49 16.66
N ARG A 402 -10.74 -11.57 15.92
CA ARG A 402 -10.65 -11.50 14.45
C ARG A 402 -10.73 -10.12 13.82
N HIS A 403 -10.96 -9.06 14.58
CA HIS A 403 -10.91 -7.70 14.08
C HIS A 403 -9.45 -7.26 13.91
N ALA A 404 -9.14 -6.37 12.95
CA ALA A 404 -7.76 -5.94 12.74
C ALA A 404 -7.18 -5.12 13.90
N LEU A 405 -8.06 -4.41 14.60
CA LEU A 405 -7.71 -3.59 15.77
C LEU A 405 -8.06 -4.35 17.05
N ILE A 406 -7.13 -4.29 18.01
CA ILE A 406 -7.31 -4.75 19.38
C ILE A 406 -7.34 -3.52 20.25
N GLU A 407 -8.40 -3.36 21.04
CA GLU A 407 -8.52 -2.24 21.96
C GLU A 407 -8.55 -2.73 23.39
N GLN A 408 -7.80 -2.05 24.26
CA GLN A 408 -7.92 -2.27 25.69
C GLN A 408 -9.26 -1.68 26.14
N VAL A 409 -10.14 -2.52 26.69
CA VAL A 409 -11.43 -2.09 27.23
C VAL A 409 -11.19 -1.26 28.50
N SER A 410 -10.81 0.00 28.35
CA SER A 410 -10.65 0.96 29.45
C SER A 410 -11.82 1.93 29.55
N VAL A 411 -12.85 1.78 28.70
CA VAL A 411 -13.97 2.71 28.58
C VAL A 411 -15.29 1.99 28.88
N LEU A 412 -16.18 2.65 29.64
CA LEU A 412 -17.51 2.16 30.00
C LEU A 412 -18.46 2.01 28.78
N LEU A 413 -18.16 2.71 27.68
CA LEU A 413 -18.90 2.69 26.42
C LEU A 413 -18.09 1.94 25.37
N PRO A 414 -18.62 0.84 24.81
CA PRO A 414 -17.98 0.13 23.71
C PRO A 414 -17.79 1.05 22.50
N PRO A 415 -16.55 1.16 21.98
CA PRO A 415 -16.24 2.06 20.87
C PRO A 415 -16.84 1.57 19.55
N LEU A 416 -17.24 2.50 18.68
CA LEU A 416 -17.81 2.21 17.36
C LEU A 416 -16.72 1.77 16.39
N LYS A 417 -16.96 0.69 15.63
CA LYS A 417 -15.96 0.10 14.72
C LYS A 417 -15.46 1.10 13.68
N ALA A 418 -16.37 1.86 13.05
CA ALA A 418 -15.99 2.88 12.06
C ALA A 418 -15.10 3.98 12.68
N ALA A 419 -15.41 4.42 13.89
CA ALA A 419 -14.62 5.44 14.60
C ALA A 419 -13.21 4.93 14.95
N LEU A 420 -13.09 3.66 15.35
CA LEU A 420 -11.79 3.03 15.61
C LEU A 420 -10.93 2.89 14.36
N MET A 421 -11.54 2.49 13.25
CA MET A 421 -10.86 2.42 11.97
C MET A 421 -10.35 3.81 11.55
N LYS A 422 -11.15 4.87 11.73
CA LYS A 422 -10.70 6.25 11.52
C LYS A 422 -9.51 6.61 12.42
N ALA A 423 -9.57 6.33 13.72
CA ALA A 423 -8.46 6.64 14.64
C ALA A 423 -7.17 5.88 14.29
N ALA A 424 -7.29 4.62 13.84
CA ALA A 424 -6.16 3.83 13.36
C ALA A 424 -5.55 4.42 12.08
N PHE A 425 -6.39 4.90 11.15
CA PHE A 425 -5.95 5.58 9.94
C PHE A 425 -5.31 6.94 10.23
N GLU A 426 -5.84 7.72 11.18
CA GLU A 426 -5.23 8.97 11.66
C GLU A 426 -3.84 8.69 12.26
N SER A 427 -3.68 7.57 12.98
CA SER A 427 -2.38 7.12 13.49
C SER A 427 -1.41 6.71 12.36
N LEU A 428 -1.93 6.34 11.19
CA LEU A 428 -1.16 6.16 9.94
C LEU A 428 -0.94 7.47 9.17
N SER A 429 -1.28 8.62 9.76
CA SER A 429 -1.22 9.96 9.14
C SER A 429 -2.21 10.18 7.98
N HIS A 430 -3.26 9.37 7.89
CA HIS A 430 -4.36 9.56 6.93
C HIS A 430 -5.43 10.51 7.49
N THR A 431 -5.13 11.80 7.50
CA THR A 431 -5.97 12.83 8.14
C THR A 431 -7.29 13.12 7.43
N GLN A 432 -7.45 12.68 6.17
CA GLN A 432 -8.68 12.86 5.39
C GLN A 432 -9.71 11.74 5.61
N THR A 433 -9.41 10.79 6.51
CA THR A 433 -10.28 9.65 6.80
C THR A 433 -11.57 10.07 7.48
N ARG A 434 -12.70 9.52 7.05
CA ARG A 434 -14.03 9.79 7.62
C ARG A 434 -14.64 8.52 8.19
N ALA A 435 -15.51 8.69 9.19
CA ALA A 435 -16.27 7.61 9.80
C ALA A 435 -17.72 8.04 10.01
N PHE A 436 -18.64 7.13 9.71
CA PHE A 436 -20.08 7.34 9.82
C PHE A 436 -20.72 6.16 10.58
N ASP A 437 -21.45 6.50 11.64
CA ASP A 437 -22.30 5.59 12.41
C ASP A 437 -23.69 5.50 11.74
N ASN A 438 -23.69 4.98 10.51
CA ASN A 438 -24.90 4.81 9.72
C ASN A 438 -25.13 3.31 9.47
N ASP A 439 -26.39 2.90 9.56
CA ASP A 439 -26.80 1.62 9.01
C ASP A 439 -26.67 1.65 7.47
N ALA A 440 -25.89 0.71 6.92
CA ALA A 440 -25.63 0.64 5.49
C ALA A 440 -26.92 0.47 4.66
N VAL A 441 -27.93 -0.24 5.18
CA VAL A 441 -29.22 -0.38 4.50
C VAL A 441 -29.88 0.98 4.35
N THR A 442 -30.01 1.72 5.45
CA THR A 442 -30.59 3.07 5.46
C THR A 442 -29.80 4.03 4.57
N LEU A 443 -28.46 3.98 4.64
CA LEU A 443 -27.58 4.81 3.81
C LEU A 443 -27.82 4.59 2.32
N LEU A 444 -27.94 3.33 1.88
CA LEU A 444 -28.05 2.98 0.47
C LEU A 444 -29.41 3.37 -0.14
N VAL A 445 -30.48 3.38 0.66
CA VAL A 445 -31.84 3.68 0.17
C VAL A 445 -32.25 5.15 0.35
N ASP A 446 -31.50 5.93 1.14
CA ASP A 446 -31.73 7.36 1.35
C ASP A 446 -30.67 8.20 0.59
N PRO A 447 -31.04 8.83 -0.54
CA PRO A 447 -30.09 9.63 -1.33
C PRO A 447 -29.43 10.79 -0.56
N ALA A 448 -30.10 11.36 0.44
CA ALA A 448 -29.55 12.46 1.22
C ALA A 448 -28.46 11.96 2.18
N GLN A 449 -28.69 10.82 2.85
CA GLN A 449 -27.67 10.18 3.68
C GLN A 449 -26.51 9.67 2.82
N PHE A 450 -26.80 9.05 1.68
CA PHE A 450 -25.77 8.60 0.74
C PHE A 450 -24.86 9.75 0.32
N ALA A 451 -25.41 10.88 -0.14
CA ALA A 451 -24.63 12.04 -0.57
C ALA A 451 -23.84 12.70 0.58
N THR A 452 -24.26 12.51 1.83
CA THR A 452 -23.55 13.00 3.01
C THR A 452 -22.32 12.15 3.34
N ALA A 453 -22.46 10.82 3.29
CA ALA A 453 -21.39 9.91 3.68
C ALA A 453 -20.41 9.61 2.53
N ILE A 454 -20.95 9.38 1.33
CA ILE A 454 -20.21 8.90 0.16
C ILE A 454 -19.67 10.10 -0.63
N PRO A 455 -18.33 10.22 -0.80
CA PRO A 455 -17.77 11.28 -1.64
C PRO A 455 -18.27 11.15 -3.09
N GLN A 456 -18.56 12.28 -3.75
CA GLN A 456 -19.05 12.29 -5.14
C GLN A 456 -18.00 11.77 -6.14
N ASP A 457 -16.72 11.94 -5.81
CA ASP A 457 -15.54 11.48 -6.53
C ASP A 457 -15.03 10.12 -6.02
N ALA A 458 -15.83 9.39 -5.24
CA ALA A 458 -15.49 8.03 -4.83
C ALA A 458 -15.21 7.15 -6.05
N THR A 459 -14.07 6.45 -6.01
CA THR A 459 -13.68 5.52 -7.07
C THR A 459 -14.35 4.17 -6.86
N LEU A 460 -14.33 3.67 -5.61
CA LEU A 460 -14.81 2.35 -5.26
C LEU A 460 -15.51 2.36 -3.91
N ILE A 461 -16.69 1.73 -3.87
CA ILE A 461 -17.41 1.36 -2.65
C ILE A 461 -17.21 -0.13 -2.45
N VAL A 462 -16.70 -0.53 -1.29
CA VAL A 462 -16.43 -1.92 -0.93
C VAL A 462 -17.38 -2.36 0.17
N ASP A 463 -18.31 -3.26 -0.14
CA ASP A 463 -19.17 -3.90 0.86
C ASP A 463 -18.54 -5.18 1.40
N THR A 464 -18.30 -5.21 2.71
CA THR A 464 -17.83 -6.38 3.47
C THR A 464 -18.75 -6.74 4.63
N THR A 465 -19.98 -6.20 4.66
CA THR A 465 -20.97 -6.43 5.72
C THR A 465 -21.43 -7.89 5.80
N ALA A 466 -21.29 -8.65 4.72
CA ALA A 466 -21.85 -9.98 4.54
C ALA A 466 -23.38 -10.07 4.75
N SER A 467 -24.08 -8.92 4.76
CA SER A 467 -25.51 -8.85 5.07
C SER A 467 -26.37 -8.99 3.81
N LEU A 468 -27.31 -9.94 3.82
CA LEU A 468 -28.30 -10.07 2.74
C LEU A 468 -29.26 -8.88 2.68
N GLN A 469 -29.48 -8.17 3.80
CA GLN A 469 -30.28 -6.95 3.81
C GLN A 469 -29.56 -5.80 3.09
N VAL A 470 -28.23 -5.71 3.27
CA VAL A 470 -27.40 -4.74 2.54
C VAL A 470 -27.40 -5.07 1.04
N LEU A 471 -27.29 -6.36 0.65
CA LEU A 471 -27.43 -6.78 -0.75
C LEU A 471 -28.77 -6.33 -1.36
N ALA A 472 -29.87 -6.53 -0.63
CA ALA A 472 -31.18 -6.07 -1.09
C ALA A 472 -31.27 -4.54 -1.24
N ALA A 473 -30.62 -3.79 -0.35
CA ALA A 473 -30.53 -2.33 -0.43
C ALA A 473 -29.67 -1.86 -1.62
N GLU A 474 -28.54 -2.54 -1.89
CA GLU A 474 -27.68 -2.28 -3.06
C GLU A 474 -28.47 -2.42 -4.39
N MET A 475 -29.35 -3.42 -4.47
CA MET A 475 -30.22 -3.66 -5.63
C MET A 475 -31.27 -2.56 -5.84
N GLN A 476 -31.76 -1.95 -4.76
CA GLN A 476 -32.83 -0.94 -4.78
C GLN A 476 -32.31 0.51 -4.75
N SER A 477 -31.01 0.70 -4.51
CA SER A 477 -30.41 2.01 -4.34
C SER A 477 -30.45 2.86 -5.63
N ALA A 478 -31.31 3.87 -5.63
CA ALA A 478 -31.31 4.90 -6.66
C ALA A 478 -30.02 5.76 -6.62
N ALA A 479 -29.44 5.94 -5.43
CA ALA A 479 -28.21 6.70 -5.25
C ALA A 479 -27.00 6.00 -5.90
N LEU A 480 -26.86 4.67 -5.75
CA LEU A 480 -25.84 3.90 -6.46
C LEU A 480 -26.02 3.98 -7.98
N ASN A 481 -27.26 3.98 -8.49
CA ASN A 481 -27.52 4.11 -9.94
C ASN A 481 -27.05 5.45 -10.53
N GLN A 482 -26.93 6.49 -9.69
CA GLN A 482 -26.49 7.83 -10.09
C GLN A 482 -25.02 8.09 -9.72
N SER A 483 -24.40 7.20 -8.94
CA SER A 483 -23.02 7.34 -8.51
C SER A 483 -22.04 6.93 -9.61
N PRO A 484 -20.96 7.69 -9.84
CA PRO A 484 -19.87 7.23 -10.71
C PRO A 484 -19.01 6.13 -10.07
N ALA A 485 -19.11 5.94 -8.75
CA ALA A 485 -18.35 4.94 -8.02
C ALA A 485 -18.79 3.53 -8.40
N ARG A 486 -17.82 2.62 -8.55
CA ARG A 486 -18.12 1.19 -8.72
C ARG A 486 -18.38 0.56 -7.36
N LEU A 487 -19.29 -0.41 -7.30
CA LEU A 487 -19.52 -1.22 -6.10
C LEU A 487 -18.77 -2.56 -6.25
N ALA A 488 -18.03 -2.93 -5.21
CA ALA A 488 -17.45 -4.25 -5.05
C ALA A 488 -17.96 -4.89 -3.76
N ARG A 489 -18.51 -6.10 -3.84
CA ARG A 489 -18.93 -6.86 -2.67
C ARG A 489 -17.97 -8.00 -2.40
N ILE A 490 -17.48 -8.10 -1.16
CA ILE A 490 -16.51 -9.13 -0.75
C ILE A 490 -17.13 -9.99 0.33
N THR A 491 -17.16 -11.31 0.12
CA THR A 491 -17.82 -12.25 1.02
C THR A 491 -17.00 -13.53 1.18
N MET A 492 -17.05 -14.13 2.37
CA MET A 492 -16.44 -15.43 2.67
C MET A 492 -17.52 -16.51 2.80
N TYR A 493 -17.24 -17.69 2.27
CA TYR A 493 -18.09 -18.88 2.33
C TYR A 493 -17.34 -20.08 2.92
N GLY A 494 -18.08 -21.12 3.31
CA GLY A 494 -17.54 -22.41 3.76
C GLY A 494 -16.50 -22.27 4.88
N GLN A 495 -16.77 -21.46 5.89
CA GLN A 495 -15.83 -21.19 7.00
C GLN A 495 -14.46 -20.65 6.54
N GLY A 496 -14.44 -19.86 5.46
CA GLY A 496 -13.21 -19.21 4.94
C GLY A 496 -12.42 -20.07 3.96
N ARG A 497 -13.04 -21.14 3.45
CA ARG A 497 -12.55 -21.93 2.32
C ARG A 497 -12.70 -21.25 0.98
N CYS A 498 -13.65 -20.34 0.89
CA CYS A 498 -13.83 -19.52 -0.29
C CYS A 498 -13.98 -18.05 0.10
N VAL A 499 -13.31 -17.17 -0.63
CA VAL A 499 -13.53 -15.73 -0.61
C VAL A 499 -13.87 -15.30 -2.03
N VAL A 500 -14.87 -14.45 -2.17
CA VAL A 500 -15.30 -13.93 -3.47
C VAL A 500 -15.29 -12.40 -3.46
N ILE A 501 -14.96 -11.81 -4.60
CA ILE A 501 -15.06 -10.39 -4.89
C ILE A 501 -15.97 -10.24 -6.10
N LEU A 502 -17.05 -9.47 -5.94
CA LEU A 502 -18.04 -9.19 -6.97
C LEU A 502 -17.96 -7.70 -7.31
N LEU A 503 -17.19 -7.35 -8.33
CA LEU A 503 -17.07 -5.99 -8.83
C LEU A 503 -18.14 -5.75 -9.91
N GLU A 504 -19.13 -4.89 -9.64
CA GLU A 504 -20.15 -4.49 -10.62
C GLU A 504 -19.51 -3.94 -11.90
N GLY A 505 -20.19 -3.97 -13.04
CA GLY A 505 -19.75 -3.37 -14.31
C GLY A 505 -19.91 -1.85 -14.37
N LEU A 506 -19.31 -1.19 -15.36
CA LEU A 506 -19.49 0.26 -15.57
C LEU A 506 -20.98 0.65 -15.62
N GLY A 507 -21.34 1.72 -14.93
CA GLY A 507 -22.72 2.21 -14.87
C GLY A 507 -23.73 1.17 -14.34
N ARG A 508 -23.26 0.19 -13.55
CA ARG A 508 -24.06 -0.93 -13.05
C ARG A 508 -24.71 -1.77 -14.15
N ALA A 509 -24.08 -1.82 -15.34
CA ALA A 509 -24.54 -2.64 -16.47
C ALA A 509 -24.69 -4.12 -16.12
N SER A 510 -23.87 -4.61 -15.19
CA SER A 510 -24.09 -5.84 -14.43
C SER A 510 -23.83 -5.55 -12.96
N ARG A 511 -24.75 -5.99 -12.11
CA ARG A 511 -24.79 -5.65 -10.68
C ARG A 511 -24.25 -6.78 -9.79
N VAL A 512 -24.13 -6.52 -8.49
CA VAL A 512 -23.71 -7.53 -7.50
C VAL A 512 -24.68 -8.72 -7.41
N ASP A 513 -25.97 -8.53 -7.66
CA ASP A 513 -26.96 -9.63 -7.73
C ASP A 513 -26.78 -10.49 -8.99
N ASP A 514 -26.46 -9.87 -10.13
CA ASP A 514 -26.10 -10.58 -11.36
C ASP A 514 -24.84 -11.44 -11.14
N LEU A 515 -23.82 -10.86 -10.50
CA LEU A 515 -22.57 -11.56 -10.17
C LEU A 515 -22.76 -12.66 -9.13
N THR A 516 -23.69 -12.48 -8.19
CA THR A 516 -24.05 -13.53 -7.22
C THR A 516 -24.73 -14.69 -7.93
N ALA A 517 -25.69 -14.41 -8.82
CA ALA A 517 -26.33 -15.44 -9.63
C ALA A 517 -25.31 -16.14 -10.55
N PHE A 518 -24.38 -15.38 -11.13
CA PHE A 518 -23.26 -15.92 -11.92
C PHE A 518 -22.33 -16.81 -11.09
N LEU A 519 -22.01 -16.44 -9.84
CA LEU A 519 -21.21 -17.27 -8.93
C LEU A 519 -21.84 -18.65 -8.73
N PHE A 520 -23.14 -18.71 -8.47
CA PHE A 520 -23.84 -19.98 -8.27
C PHE A 520 -24.08 -20.75 -9.58
N GLU A 521 -24.14 -20.07 -10.73
CA GLU A 521 -24.07 -20.72 -12.04
C GLU A 521 -22.70 -21.37 -12.26
N ARG A 522 -21.60 -20.70 -11.87
CA ARG A 522 -20.24 -21.26 -11.92
C ARG A 522 -20.11 -22.49 -11.02
N CYS A 523 -20.77 -22.53 -9.86
CA CYS A 523 -20.81 -23.73 -8.99
C CYS A 523 -21.37 -24.98 -9.69
N ARG A 524 -22.28 -24.82 -10.65
CA ARG A 524 -22.83 -25.97 -11.41
C ARG A 524 -21.74 -26.70 -12.18
N PHE A 525 -20.78 -25.94 -12.74
CA PHE A 525 -19.76 -26.46 -13.64
C PHE A 525 -18.35 -26.56 -13.02
N VAL A 526 -18.13 -25.98 -11.84
CA VAL A 526 -16.84 -25.99 -11.13
C VAL A 526 -16.99 -26.71 -9.78
N PRO A 527 -16.75 -28.03 -9.71
CA PRO A 527 -16.93 -28.80 -8.48
C PRO A 527 -16.12 -28.28 -7.29
N GLY A 528 -14.87 -27.84 -7.51
CA GLY A 528 -14.03 -27.30 -6.43
C GLY A 528 -14.61 -26.04 -5.79
N LEU A 529 -15.16 -25.12 -6.60
CA LEU A 529 -15.84 -23.92 -6.12
C LEU A 529 -17.10 -24.27 -5.31
N ARG A 530 -17.91 -25.20 -5.83
CA ARG A 530 -19.11 -25.68 -5.14
C ARG A 530 -18.79 -26.27 -3.78
N VAL A 531 -17.79 -27.14 -3.69
CA VAL A 531 -17.36 -27.77 -2.43
C VAL A 531 -16.82 -26.71 -1.45
N ALA A 532 -16.02 -25.77 -1.94
CA ALA A 532 -15.45 -24.71 -1.09
C ALA A 532 -16.50 -23.76 -0.53
N ILE A 533 -17.55 -23.43 -1.31
CA ILE A 533 -18.66 -22.60 -0.82
C ILE A 533 -19.54 -23.37 0.17
N ALA A 534 -19.79 -24.66 -0.09
CA ALA A 534 -20.60 -25.52 0.78
C ALA A 534 -19.98 -25.68 2.20
N GLY A 535 -18.66 -25.81 2.30
CA GLY A 535 -17.97 -26.04 3.57
C GLY A 535 -18.15 -27.47 4.11
N GLU A 536 -17.84 -27.70 5.39
CA GLU A 536 -17.89 -29.04 6.01
C GLU A 536 -19.25 -29.42 6.62
N THR A 537 -20.10 -28.44 6.84
CA THR A 537 -21.30 -28.61 7.67
C THR A 537 -22.53 -28.10 6.95
N SER A 538 -23.54 -28.96 6.80
CA SER A 538 -24.88 -28.59 6.32
C SER A 538 -25.58 -27.56 7.22
N GLU A 539 -25.13 -27.40 8.46
CA GLU A 539 -25.50 -26.30 9.35
C GLU A 539 -24.26 -25.50 9.75
N PRO A 540 -24.23 -24.17 9.60
CA PRO A 540 -23.11 -23.40 10.12
C PRO A 540 -23.05 -23.63 11.63
N THR A 541 -21.97 -24.23 12.13
CA THR A 541 -21.71 -24.30 13.57
C THR A 541 -21.63 -22.85 14.07
N ARG A 542 -22.52 -22.45 14.97
CA ARG A 542 -22.63 -21.07 15.46
C ARG A 542 -22.09 -21.01 16.88
N ILE A 543 -21.17 -20.08 17.14
CA ILE A 543 -20.77 -19.73 18.50
C ILE A 543 -21.79 -18.73 19.04
N PHE A 544 -22.31 -19.02 20.23
CA PHE A 544 -23.06 -18.08 21.05
C PHE A 544 -22.07 -17.19 21.79
N VAL A 545 -22.06 -15.89 21.48
CA VAL A 545 -21.20 -14.91 22.17
C VAL A 545 -21.78 -14.55 23.56
N GLY A 546 -23.08 -14.75 23.76
CA GLY A 546 -23.79 -14.64 25.05
C GLY A 546 -25.00 -15.57 25.10
N ASP A 547 -25.67 -15.67 26.26
CA ASP A 547 -26.78 -16.60 26.52
C ASP A 547 -28.12 -16.19 25.85
N ASN A 548 -28.06 -15.56 24.69
CA ASN A 548 -29.18 -15.05 23.94
C ASN A 548 -29.00 -15.24 22.43
N CYS A 549 -30.08 -15.61 21.73
CA CYS A 549 -30.08 -16.05 20.32
C CYS A 549 -29.65 -14.99 19.28
N ARG A 550 -29.30 -13.77 19.71
CA ARG A 550 -29.00 -12.62 18.83
C ARG A 550 -27.50 -12.47 18.50
N SER A 551 -26.60 -13.19 19.18
CA SER A 551 -25.16 -13.04 18.99
C SER A 551 -24.53 -14.34 18.48
N LEU A 552 -24.68 -14.56 17.17
CA LEU A 552 -24.21 -15.75 16.46
C LEU A 552 -23.02 -15.37 15.59
N THR A 553 -21.90 -16.05 15.76
CA THR A 553 -20.73 -15.91 14.89
C THR A 553 -20.17 -17.26 14.48
N MET A 554 -19.59 -17.37 13.27
CA MET A 554 -18.98 -18.62 12.83
C MET A 554 -17.60 -18.82 13.49
N PRO A 555 -17.26 -20.05 13.96
CA PRO A 555 -15.92 -20.38 14.41
C PRO A 555 -14.95 -20.31 13.24
N MET A 556 -13.93 -19.47 13.37
CA MET A 556 -12.88 -19.31 12.37
C MET A 556 -11.68 -18.68 13.07
N SER A 557 -10.45 -19.10 12.74
CA SER A 557 -9.24 -18.45 13.25
C SER A 557 -9.01 -17.12 12.54
N ASP A 558 -8.29 -16.20 13.20
CA ASP A 558 -7.86 -14.96 12.56
C ASP A 558 -7.02 -15.21 11.31
N ALA A 559 -6.17 -16.24 11.32
CA ALA A 559 -5.31 -16.58 10.19
C ALA A 559 -6.10 -16.86 8.90
N ILE A 560 -7.24 -17.55 8.99
CA ILE A 560 -8.10 -17.85 7.83
C ILE A 560 -8.74 -16.57 7.28
N VAL A 561 -9.20 -15.67 8.16
CA VAL A 561 -9.74 -14.36 7.75
C VAL A 561 -8.63 -13.51 7.13
N SER A 562 -7.46 -13.46 7.76
CA SER A 562 -6.29 -12.70 7.31
C SER A 562 -5.79 -13.16 5.95
N ARG A 563 -5.76 -14.47 5.68
CA ARG A 563 -5.46 -15.00 4.34
C ARG A 563 -6.43 -14.45 3.30
N SER A 564 -7.73 -14.56 3.56
CA SER A 564 -8.76 -14.10 2.62
C SER A 564 -8.72 -12.58 2.42
N ALA A 565 -8.54 -11.82 3.51
CA ALA A 565 -8.42 -10.37 3.49
C ALA A 565 -7.18 -9.90 2.74
N SER A 566 -6.05 -10.59 2.88
CA SER A 566 -4.82 -10.24 2.17
C SER A 566 -4.95 -10.42 0.65
N LEU A 567 -5.57 -11.52 0.20
CA LEU A 567 -5.81 -11.75 -1.23
C LEU A 567 -6.83 -10.76 -1.81
N ALA A 568 -7.86 -10.45 -1.04
CA ALA A 568 -8.81 -9.42 -1.42
C ALA A 568 -8.17 -8.03 -1.49
N GLY A 569 -7.36 -7.66 -0.50
CA GLY A 569 -6.57 -6.42 -0.48
C GLY A 569 -5.67 -6.31 -1.71
N LEU A 570 -4.88 -7.34 -2.02
CA LEU A 570 -4.03 -7.38 -3.21
C LEU A 570 -4.82 -7.24 -4.52
N GLN A 571 -6.00 -7.86 -4.62
CA GLN A 571 -6.83 -7.72 -5.82
C GLN A 571 -7.39 -6.30 -5.96
N LEU A 572 -7.77 -5.66 -4.86
CA LEU A 572 -8.20 -4.26 -4.86
C LEU A 572 -7.03 -3.32 -5.21
N GLU A 573 -5.84 -3.50 -4.61
CA GLU A 573 -4.64 -2.73 -4.94
C GLU A 573 -4.33 -2.78 -6.42
N ARG A 574 -4.35 -3.98 -7.03
CA ARG A 574 -4.16 -4.15 -8.49
C ARG A 574 -5.16 -3.32 -9.29
N TRP A 575 -6.45 -3.37 -8.95
CA TRP A 575 -7.46 -2.58 -9.66
C TRP A 575 -7.33 -1.07 -9.43
N LEU A 576 -6.87 -0.63 -8.26
CA LEU A 576 -6.66 0.79 -7.97
C LEU A 576 -5.41 1.33 -8.70
N ILE A 577 -4.38 0.50 -8.86
CA ILE A 577 -3.14 0.82 -9.57
C ILE A 577 -3.34 0.78 -11.09
N ASP A 578 -3.85 -0.34 -11.62
CA ASP A 578 -3.93 -0.59 -13.06
C ASP A 578 -5.21 -0.01 -13.69
N GLY A 579 -6.19 0.34 -12.86
CA GLY A 579 -7.53 0.77 -13.26
C GLY A 579 -8.57 -0.35 -13.13
N LEU A 580 -9.80 0.05 -12.79
CA LEU A 580 -10.93 -0.87 -12.67
C LEU A 580 -11.32 -1.42 -14.06
N PRO A 581 -11.55 -2.73 -14.21
CA PRO A 581 -12.02 -3.30 -15.46
C PRO A 581 -13.38 -2.72 -15.87
N SER A 582 -13.63 -2.59 -17.18
CA SER A 582 -14.90 -2.08 -17.71
C SER A 582 -16.07 -3.01 -17.40
N ASP A 583 -15.86 -4.31 -17.59
CA ASP A 583 -16.84 -5.35 -17.35
C ASP A 583 -17.01 -5.62 -15.85
N ALA A 584 -18.10 -6.28 -15.50
CA ALA A 584 -18.26 -6.83 -14.17
C ALA A 584 -17.30 -8.01 -13.99
N VAL A 585 -16.75 -8.19 -12.79
CA VAL A 585 -15.77 -9.25 -12.52
C VAL A 585 -16.14 -10.00 -11.25
N LEU A 586 -16.18 -11.32 -11.37
CA LEU A 586 -16.21 -12.27 -10.27
C LEU A 586 -14.79 -12.80 -10.07
N CYS A 587 -14.16 -12.49 -8.94
CA CYS A 587 -12.95 -13.18 -8.49
C CYS A 587 -13.31 -14.12 -7.34
N ALA A 588 -12.75 -15.33 -7.35
CA ALA A 588 -12.92 -16.33 -6.31
C ALA A 588 -11.58 -16.96 -5.95
N GLY A 589 -11.24 -16.89 -4.66
CA GLY A 589 -10.18 -17.68 -4.04
C GLY A 589 -10.78 -18.94 -3.44
N ILE A 590 -10.20 -20.10 -3.73
CA ILE A 590 -10.60 -21.41 -3.18
C ILE A 590 -9.40 -22.00 -2.45
N THR A 591 -9.56 -22.52 -1.24
CA THR A 591 -8.46 -23.16 -0.52
C THR A 591 -7.82 -24.29 -1.30
N ASP A 592 -6.50 -24.40 -1.18
CA ASP A 592 -5.76 -25.54 -1.69
C ASP A 592 -6.00 -26.79 -0.82
N ALA A 593 -5.44 -27.93 -1.25
CA ALA A 593 -5.60 -29.20 -0.55
C ALA A 593 -4.98 -29.23 0.85
N GLU A 594 -4.03 -28.32 1.14
CA GLU A 594 -3.34 -28.21 2.43
C GLU A 594 -4.03 -27.21 3.36
N ASP A 595 -5.11 -26.56 2.92
CA ASP A 595 -5.83 -25.49 3.62
C ASP A 595 -4.91 -24.32 4.04
N LEU A 596 -3.80 -24.09 3.33
CA LEU A 596 -2.85 -23.01 3.61
C LEU A 596 -2.98 -21.87 2.61
N GLY A 597 -2.89 -22.16 1.31
CA GLY A 597 -3.03 -21.18 0.23
C GLY A 597 -4.45 -21.12 -0.33
N MET A 598 -4.63 -20.28 -1.35
CA MET A 598 -5.85 -20.26 -2.15
C MET A 598 -5.52 -20.17 -3.64
N ALA A 599 -6.16 -21.03 -4.45
CA ALA A 599 -6.19 -20.89 -5.90
C ALA A 599 -7.13 -19.73 -6.27
N TRP A 600 -6.59 -18.72 -6.96
CA TRP A 600 -7.32 -17.51 -7.34
C TRP A 600 -7.76 -17.55 -8.79
N THR A 601 -9.04 -17.31 -9.05
CA THR A 601 -9.60 -17.24 -10.40
C THR A 601 -10.46 -15.99 -10.54
N CYS A 602 -10.42 -15.35 -11.71
CA CYS A 602 -11.31 -14.25 -12.05
C CYS A 602 -12.02 -14.54 -13.37
N ALA A 603 -13.29 -14.18 -13.45
CA ALA A 603 -14.13 -14.31 -14.63
C ALA A 603 -14.92 -13.02 -14.85
N SER A 604 -14.86 -12.50 -16.07
CA SER A 604 -15.66 -11.34 -16.46
C SER A 604 -17.09 -11.75 -16.81
N LEU A 605 -18.04 -10.89 -16.48
CA LEU A 605 -19.44 -10.97 -16.88
C LEU A 605 -19.74 -9.73 -17.74
N GLY A 606 -20.07 -9.98 -19.01
CA GLY A 606 -20.54 -8.93 -19.92
C GLY A 606 -21.88 -8.35 -19.48
N SER A 607 -22.29 -7.24 -20.09
CA SER A 607 -23.50 -6.49 -19.72
C SER A 607 -24.77 -7.37 -19.69
N THR A 608 -25.51 -7.25 -18.60
CA THR A 608 -26.79 -7.93 -18.37
C THR A 608 -27.88 -7.28 -19.22
N THR A 609 -28.64 -8.08 -19.97
CA THR A 609 -29.82 -7.58 -20.69
C THR A 609 -30.97 -7.41 -19.69
N VAL A 610 -31.58 -6.23 -19.67
CA VAL A 610 -32.66 -5.90 -18.74
C VAL A 610 -33.95 -5.68 -19.51
N LEU A 611 -35.01 -6.39 -19.13
CA LEU A 611 -36.36 -6.25 -19.68
C LEU A 611 -37.33 -5.87 -18.55
N GLU A 612 -38.09 -4.79 -18.75
CA GLU A 612 -39.17 -4.39 -17.85
C GLU A 612 -40.48 -5.06 -18.29
N VAL A 613 -41.10 -5.82 -17.40
CA VAL A 613 -42.39 -6.49 -17.65
C VAL A 613 -43.44 -5.87 -16.76
N ALA A 614 -44.33 -5.08 -17.36
CA ALA A 614 -45.39 -4.37 -16.64
C ALA A 614 -46.52 -5.29 -16.14
N ASP A 615 -46.75 -6.41 -16.84
CA ASP A 615 -47.76 -7.40 -16.49
C ASP A 615 -47.38 -8.14 -15.19
N ASP A 616 -48.39 -8.59 -14.45
CA ASP A 616 -48.25 -9.39 -13.21
C ASP A 616 -47.30 -8.77 -12.14
N GLY A 617 -47.45 -7.47 -11.92
CA GLY A 617 -46.85 -6.80 -10.77
C GLY A 617 -45.51 -6.11 -11.02
N GLY A 618 -45.08 -5.91 -12.27
CA GLY A 618 -43.93 -5.04 -12.56
C GLY A 618 -42.59 -5.66 -12.17
N TRP A 619 -42.14 -6.64 -12.94
CA TRP A 619 -40.88 -7.36 -12.73
C TRP A 619 -39.75 -6.81 -13.62
N ASN A 620 -38.57 -6.66 -13.02
CA ASN A 620 -37.32 -6.42 -13.73
C ASN A 620 -36.66 -7.76 -14.05
N ILE A 621 -36.58 -8.11 -15.33
CA ILE A 621 -35.99 -9.37 -15.79
C ILE A 621 -34.57 -9.11 -16.23
N ARG A 622 -33.62 -9.78 -15.56
CA ARG A 622 -32.18 -9.62 -15.78
C ARG A 622 -31.62 -10.88 -16.41
N ILE A 623 -31.21 -10.81 -17.66
CA ILE A 623 -30.69 -11.95 -18.42
C ILE A 623 -29.19 -11.81 -18.49
N LEU A 624 -28.47 -12.72 -17.82
CA LEU A 624 -27.01 -12.68 -17.82
C LEU A 624 -26.48 -12.84 -19.25
N ASN A 625 -25.39 -12.13 -19.56
CA ASN A 625 -24.81 -12.10 -20.90
C ASN A 625 -24.55 -13.50 -21.50
N PRO A 626 -23.98 -14.48 -20.76
CA PRO A 626 -23.78 -15.83 -21.29
C PRO A 626 -25.09 -16.55 -21.66
N VAL A 627 -26.20 -16.26 -20.95
CA VAL A 627 -27.52 -16.85 -21.25
C VAL A 627 -28.08 -16.26 -22.53
N ALA A 628 -28.05 -14.93 -22.67
CA ALA A 628 -28.53 -14.27 -23.89
C ALA A 628 -27.75 -14.74 -25.12
N GLN A 629 -26.42 -14.89 -25.01
CA GLN A 629 -25.56 -15.43 -26.08
C GLN A 629 -25.87 -16.89 -26.40
N ALA A 630 -26.10 -17.73 -25.38
CA ALA A 630 -26.44 -19.13 -25.59
C ALA A 630 -27.80 -19.30 -26.30
N ILE A 631 -28.80 -18.49 -25.91
CA ILE A 631 -30.11 -18.44 -26.57
C ILE A 631 -29.96 -18.02 -28.04
N ASP A 632 -29.22 -16.93 -28.30
CA ASP A 632 -29.01 -16.44 -29.65
C ASP A 632 -28.28 -17.48 -30.53
N THR A 633 -27.24 -18.10 -29.99
CA THR A 633 -26.47 -19.15 -30.68
C THR A 633 -27.35 -20.35 -31.02
N ASP A 634 -28.19 -20.83 -30.10
CA ASP A 634 -29.07 -21.96 -30.35
C ASP A 634 -30.19 -21.60 -31.35
N ALA A 635 -30.79 -20.42 -31.23
CA ALA A 635 -31.78 -19.93 -32.19
C ALA A 635 -31.20 -19.84 -33.62
N MET A 636 -29.99 -19.28 -33.77
CA MET A 636 -29.31 -19.21 -35.06
C MET A 636 -28.93 -20.58 -35.62
N ARG A 637 -28.57 -21.53 -34.75
CA ARG A 637 -28.26 -22.92 -35.15
C ARG A 637 -29.47 -23.63 -35.77
N TRP A 638 -30.67 -23.41 -35.25
CA TRP A 638 -31.91 -24.03 -35.75
C TRP A 638 -32.59 -23.21 -36.86
N GLY A 639 -32.16 -21.98 -37.08
CA GLY A 639 -32.50 -21.16 -38.23
C GLY A 639 -34.00 -20.90 -38.34
N SER A 640 -34.67 -21.52 -39.31
CA SER A 640 -36.11 -21.33 -39.54
C SER A 640 -37.01 -22.15 -38.61
N LEU A 641 -36.46 -23.07 -37.82
CA LEU A 641 -37.21 -23.89 -36.88
C LEU A 641 -37.21 -23.26 -35.49
N GLU A 642 -38.34 -23.35 -34.80
CA GLU A 642 -38.42 -22.93 -33.42
C GLU A 642 -37.65 -23.91 -32.53
N THR A 643 -36.83 -23.37 -31.62
CA THR A 643 -36.10 -24.08 -30.56
C THR A 643 -36.41 -23.43 -29.22
N GLY A 644 -35.88 -24.00 -28.13
CA GLY A 644 -36.09 -23.48 -26.79
C GLY A 644 -35.43 -24.34 -25.73
N GLY A 645 -35.78 -24.09 -24.47
CA GLY A 645 -35.22 -24.80 -23.32
C GLY A 645 -35.79 -24.30 -21.99
N ALA A 646 -35.26 -24.85 -20.90
CA ALA A 646 -35.63 -24.44 -19.56
C ALA A 646 -34.66 -23.40 -19.00
N LEU A 647 -35.20 -22.47 -18.21
CA LEU A 647 -34.48 -21.38 -17.58
C LEU A 647 -34.26 -21.68 -16.10
N VAL A 648 -33.03 -21.46 -15.64
CA VAL A 648 -32.71 -21.45 -14.21
C VAL A 648 -32.17 -20.10 -13.77
N GLY A 649 -32.56 -19.68 -12.57
CA GLY A 649 -32.28 -18.34 -12.10
C GLY A 649 -32.70 -18.11 -10.67
N ARG A 650 -32.79 -16.84 -10.28
CA ARG A 650 -33.13 -16.39 -8.94
C ARG A 650 -34.28 -15.42 -8.98
N ILE A 651 -35.27 -15.62 -8.10
CA ILE A 651 -36.38 -14.69 -7.87
C ILE A 651 -36.10 -13.93 -6.57
N SER A 652 -36.07 -12.59 -6.68
CA SER A 652 -35.95 -11.66 -5.56
C SER A 652 -37.22 -10.82 -5.46
N PHE A 653 -38.04 -11.13 -4.46
CA PHE A 653 -39.33 -10.46 -4.24
C PHE A 653 -39.15 -9.04 -3.72
N GLU A 654 -38.13 -8.83 -2.89
CA GLU A 654 -37.76 -7.57 -2.28
C GLU A 654 -37.50 -6.46 -3.30
N SER A 655 -36.91 -6.81 -4.45
CA SER A 655 -36.57 -5.88 -5.53
C SER A 655 -37.42 -6.08 -6.79
N ARG A 656 -38.42 -6.99 -6.74
CA ARG A 656 -39.16 -7.48 -7.91
C ARG A 656 -38.26 -7.78 -9.11
N THR A 657 -37.19 -8.52 -8.85
CA THR A 657 -36.18 -8.87 -9.86
C THR A 657 -36.16 -10.38 -10.09
N ILE A 658 -36.15 -10.80 -11.35
CA ILE A 658 -35.87 -12.20 -11.73
C ILE A 658 -34.59 -12.22 -12.55
N THR A 659 -33.54 -12.83 -12.00
CA THR A 659 -32.25 -12.96 -12.65
C THR A 659 -32.13 -14.34 -13.29
N ILE A 660 -32.03 -14.37 -14.61
CA ILE A 660 -31.89 -15.59 -15.42
C ILE A 660 -30.40 -15.85 -15.61
N ALA A 661 -29.90 -16.86 -14.91
CA ALA A 661 -28.46 -17.11 -14.73
C ALA A 661 -27.93 -18.24 -15.61
N GLY A 662 -28.79 -19.20 -15.97
CA GLY A 662 -28.38 -20.38 -16.71
C GLY A 662 -29.52 -21.04 -17.47
N LEU A 663 -29.14 -22.03 -18.27
CA LEU A 663 -30.05 -22.86 -19.05
C LEU A 663 -29.96 -24.33 -18.62
N VAL A 664 -31.03 -25.07 -18.89
CA VAL A 664 -31.00 -26.53 -19.05
C VAL A 664 -31.47 -26.83 -20.46
N ASP A 665 -30.63 -27.54 -21.22
CA ASP A 665 -30.86 -27.84 -22.62
C ASP A 665 -32.17 -28.59 -22.84
N ALA A 666 -32.81 -28.31 -23.96
CA ALA A 666 -34.00 -29.04 -24.39
C ALA A 666 -33.68 -30.54 -24.54
N PRO A 667 -34.47 -31.43 -23.90
CA PRO A 667 -34.33 -32.87 -24.03
C PRO A 667 -34.39 -33.37 -25.48
N ALA A 668 -33.86 -34.58 -25.71
CA ALA A 668 -33.78 -35.18 -27.04
C ALA A 668 -35.16 -35.47 -27.68
N ASP A 669 -36.21 -35.64 -26.86
CA ASP A 669 -37.60 -35.80 -27.29
C ASP A 669 -38.30 -34.46 -27.63
N SER A 670 -37.60 -33.32 -27.54
CA SER A 670 -38.15 -32.02 -27.91
C SER A 670 -38.43 -31.92 -29.41
N VAL A 671 -39.62 -31.44 -29.77
CA VAL A 671 -40.06 -31.30 -31.17
C VAL A 671 -39.84 -29.86 -31.63
N ARG A 672 -39.13 -29.70 -32.76
CA ARG A 672 -38.80 -28.40 -33.39
C ARG A 672 -39.43 -28.31 -34.77
N GLU A 673 -40.38 -27.38 -34.94
CA GLU A 673 -41.09 -27.12 -36.19
C GLU A 673 -41.02 -25.62 -36.53
N ALA A 674 -41.38 -25.24 -37.76
CA ALA A 674 -41.26 -23.85 -38.23
C ALA A 674 -42.24 -22.85 -37.57
N ALA A 675 -43.22 -23.34 -36.79
CA ALA A 675 -44.24 -22.52 -36.12
C ALA A 675 -44.67 -23.14 -34.77
N ARG A 676 -43.85 -24.07 -34.23
CA ARG A 676 -44.11 -24.72 -32.96
C ARG A 676 -42.82 -25.33 -32.40
N PHE A 677 -42.53 -25.01 -31.14
CA PHE A 677 -41.61 -25.76 -30.30
C PHE A 677 -42.37 -26.49 -29.19
N VAL A 678 -42.05 -27.77 -28.96
CA VAL A 678 -42.54 -28.53 -27.81
C VAL A 678 -41.33 -28.99 -27.00
N LEU A 679 -41.21 -28.48 -25.78
CA LEU A 679 -40.17 -28.89 -24.85
C LEU A 679 -40.41 -30.34 -24.41
N GLY A 680 -39.44 -31.21 -24.68
CA GLY A 680 -39.45 -32.59 -24.24
C GLY A 680 -39.35 -32.70 -22.72
N THR A 681 -39.66 -33.87 -22.18
CA THR A 681 -39.66 -34.11 -20.72
C THR A 681 -38.68 -35.18 -20.28
N ASP A 682 -38.08 -35.92 -21.22
CA ASP A 682 -37.15 -36.99 -20.90
C ASP A 682 -35.92 -36.45 -20.15
N GLY A 683 -35.79 -36.83 -18.88
CA GLY A 683 -34.69 -36.40 -18.02
C GLY A 683 -34.73 -34.92 -17.59
N LEU A 684 -35.70 -34.12 -18.04
CA LEU A 684 -35.77 -32.67 -17.75
C LEU A 684 -35.83 -32.38 -16.24
N VAL A 685 -36.71 -33.06 -15.53
CA VAL A 685 -36.87 -32.89 -14.07
C VAL A 685 -35.57 -33.26 -13.33
N GLN A 686 -34.88 -34.31 -13.76
CA GLN A 686 -33.60 -34.71 -13.19
C GLN A 686 -32.53 -33.64 -13.46
N GLY A 687 -32.47 -33.11 -14.69
CA GLY A 687 -31.57 -32.03 -15.07
C GLY A 687 -31.80 -30.75 -14.25
N LEU A 688 -33.06 -30.37 -14.04
CA LEU A 688 -33.43 -29.21 -13.21
C LEU A 688 -33.07 -29.41 -11.74
N ARG A 689 -33.31 -30.60 -11.17
CA ARG A 689 -32.89 -30.94 -9.80
C ARG A 689 -31.37 -30.90 -9.65
N ALA A 690 -30.65 -31.47 -10.60
CA ALA A 690 -29.19 -31.45 -10.61
C ALA A 690 -28.65 -30.01 -10.74
N ALA A 691 -29.28 -29.16 -11.56
CA ALA A 691 -28.93 -27.74 -11.66
C ALA A 691 -29.13 -27.00 -10.32
N ASN A 692 -30.26 -27.23 -9.65
CA ASN A 692 -30.52 -26.65 -8.33
C ASN A 692 -29.50 -27.10 -7.29
N GLU A 693 -29.28 -28.42 -7.16
CA GLU A 693 -28.31 -28.99 -6.20
C GLU A 693 -26.88 -28.51 -6.48
N ALA A 694 -26.45 -28.51 -7.74
CA ALA A 694 -25.12 -28.08 -8.12
C ALA A 694 -24.91 -26.55 -7.97
N SER A 695 -25.98 -25.78 -7.85
CA SER A 695 -25.96 -24.36 -7.47
C SER A 695 -26.11 -24.13 -5.96
N LEU A 696 -25.99 -25.18 -5.14
CA LEU A 696 -26.21 -25.14 -3.69
C LEU A 696 -27.61 -24.64 -3.30
N GLY A 697 -28.61 -24.94 -4.14
CA GLY A 697 -30.00 -24.53 -3.94
C GLY A 697 -30.29 -23.06 -4.30
N TYR A 698 -29.29 -22.29 -4.73
CA TYR A 698 -29.47 -20.85 -5.00
C TYR A 698 -30.27 -20.58 -6.28
N LEU A 699 -30.01 -21.36 -7.34
CA LEU A 699 -30.71 -21.25 -8.63
C LEU A 699 -31.83 -22.27 -8.72
N THR A 700 -33.02 -21.82 -9.12
CA THR A 700 -34.21 -22.66 -9.28
C THR A 700 -34.70 -22.63 -10.72
N PHE A 701 -35.56 -23.58 -11.09
CA PHE A 701 -36.36 -23.45 -12.30
C PHE A 701 -37.26 -22.22 -12.18
N ILE A 702 -37.23 -21.35 -13.18
CA ILE A 702 -38.01 -20.11 -13.18
C ILE A 702 -38.90 -19.97 -14.43
N GLY A 703 -38.80 -20.89 -15.39
CA GLY A 703 -39.60 -20.84 -16.60
C GLY A 703 -38.89 -21.39 -17.83
N THR A 704 -39.33 -20.97 -19.01
CA THR A 704 -38.84 -21.50 -20.29
C THR A 704 -38.52 -20.38 -21.27
N TRP A 705 -37.72 -20.71 -22.29
CA TRP A 705 -37.51 -19.84 -23.42
C TRP A 705 -37.77 -20.59 -24.72
N HIS A 706 -38.14 -19.85 -25.76
CA HIS A 706 -38.24 -20.36 -27.13
C HIS A 706 -37.97 -19.25 -28.16
N SER A 707 -37.76 -19.64 -29.41
CA SER A 707 -37.50 -18.71 -30.52
C SER A 707 -38.71 -18.55 -31.43
N HIS A 708 -38.96 -17.34 -31.93
CA HIS A 708 -39.83 -17.06 -33.08
C HIS A 708 -38.97 -16.54 -34.25
N PRO A 709 -38.46 -17.41 -35.14
CA PRO A 709 -37.55 -17.01 -36.22
C PRO A 709 -38.15 -16.01 -37.22
N LYS A 710 -39.48 -16.02 -37.37
CA LYS A 710 -40.22 -15.07 -38.22
C LYS A 710 -40.63 -13.79 -37.49
N GLY A 711 -40.24 -13.64 -36.23
CA GLY A 711 -40.70 -12.60 -35.33
C GLY A 711 -42.13 -12.84 -34.81
N GLY A 712 -42.62 -11.90 -34.00
CA GLY A 712 -43.93 -11.98 -33.36
C GLY A 712 -43.83 -12.02 -31.83
N VAL A 713 -44.92 -11.65 -31.16
CA VAL A 713 -45.06 -11.69 -29.70
C VAL A 713 -45.48 -13.09 -29.24
N HIS A 714 -45.53 -13.31 -27.92
CA HIS A 714 -46.09 -14.54 -27.33
C HIS A 714 -47.45 -14.89 -27.95
N SER A 715 -47.55 -16.11 -28.47
CA SER A 715 -48.77 -16.67 -29.04
C SER A 715 -49.82 -16.99 -27.96
N GLY A 716 -51.02 -17.38 -28.37
CA GLY A 716 -52.03 -17.90 -27.43
C GLY A 716 -51.59 -19.20 -26.76
N ILE A 717 -50.77 -20.02 -27.45
CA ILE A 717 -50.22 -21.26 -26.89
C ILE A 717 -49.17 -20.92 -25.84
N ASP A 718 -48.28 -19.97 -26.13
CA ASP A 718 -47.19 -19.56 -25.23
C ASP A 718 -47.73 -19.05 -23.90
N ARG A 719 -48.76 -18.18 -23.95
CA ARG A 719 -49.44 -17.67 -22.75
C ARG A 719 -50.12 -18.78 -21.95
N LYS A 720 -50.71 -19.78 -22.63
CA LYS A 720 -51.33 -20.91 -21.96
C LYS A 720 -50.29 -21.81 -21.28
N THR A 721 -49.15 -22.06 -21.93
CA THR A 721 -48.04 -22.81 -21.34
C THR A 721 -47.45 -22.07 -20.14
N LEU A 722 -47.19 -20.77 -20.28
CA LEU A 722 -46.71 -19.92 -19.18
C LEU A 722 -47.64 -19.98 -17.97
N ARG A 723 -48.96 -19.87 -18.19
CA ARG A 723 -49.96 -19.97 -17.12
C ARG A 723 -49.94 -21.33 -16.42
N GLY A 724 -49.82 -22.42 -17.18
CA GLY A 724 -49.69 -23.76 -16.59
C GLY A 724 -48.44 -23.89 -15.71
N ILE A 725 -47.30 -23.32 -16.15
CA ILE A 725 -46.08 -23.28 -15.33
C ILE A 725 -46.29 -22.44 -14.07
N ALA A 726 -46.97 -21.30 -14.16
CA ALA A 726 -47.27 -20.44 -13.02
C ALA A 726 -48.21 -21.10 -12.00
N GLU A 727 -49.22 -21.83 -12.48
CA GLU A 727 -50.12 -22.68 -11.67
C GLU A 727 -49.33 -23.74 -10.90
N ASP A 728 -48.47 -24.49 -11.59
CA ASP A 728 -47.61 -25.52 -11.00
C ASP A 728 -46.57 -24.95 -10.02
N ALA A 729 -46.11 -23.72 -10.25
CA ALA A 729 -45.17 -23.02 -9.39
C ALA A 729 -45.78 -22.52 -8.07
N GLY A 730 -47.10 -22.67 -7.88
CA GLY A 730 -47.76 -22.48 -6.58
C GLY A 730 -47.67 -21.05 -6.04
N GLY A 731 -47.72 -20.04 -6.92
CA GLY A 731 -47.66 -18.62 -6.57
C GLY A 731 -46.28 -17.97 -6.70
N LEU A 732 -45.26 -18.71 -7.16
CA LEU A 732 -44.01 -18.11 -7.64
C LEU A 732 -44.19 -17.60 -9.09
N PRO A 733 -43.59 -16.45 -9.46
CA PRO A 733 -43.66 -15.96 -10.83
C PRO A 733 -42.93 -16.90 -11.78
N ALA A 734 -43.57 -17.21 -12.91
CA ALA A 734 -42.97 -17.97 -14.01
C ALA A 734 -42.60 -17.03 -15.16
N VAL A 735 -41.51 -17.36 -15.87
CA VAL A 735 -40.98 -16.57 -16.98
C VAL A 735 -41.15 -17.33 -18.31
N SER A 736 -41.57 -16.60 -19.35
CA SER A 736 -41.46 -17.05 -20.74
C SER A 736 -40.66 -16.05 -21.54
N LEU A 737 -39.44 -16.42 -21.94
CA LEU A 737 -38.62 -15.64 -22.86
C LEU A 737 -38.87 -16.04 -24.31
N VAL A 738 -39.00 -15.04 -25.18
CA VAL A 738 -39.08 -15.24 -26.63
C VAL A 738 -37.91 -14.55 -27.30
N TRP A 739 -37.08 -15.33 -27.98
CA TRP A 739 -36.06 -14.81 -28.89
C TRP A 739 -36.69 -14.48 -30.26
N THR A 740 -36.34 -13.33 -30.81
CA THR A 740 -36.70 -12.93 -32.18
C THR A 740 -35.47 -12.34 -32.88
N PRO A 741 -35.46 -12.24 -34.22
CA PRO A 741 -34.38 -11.55 -34.95
C PRO A 741 -34.16 -10.08 -34.52
N THR A 742 -35.15 -9.47 -33.85
CA THR A 742 -35.08 -8.08 -33.34
C THR A 742 -34.68 -7.98 -31.88
N GLY A 743 -34.52 -9.10 -31.17
CA GLY A 743 -34.15 -9.15 -29.75
C GLY A 743 -35.05 -10.06 -28.90
N LEU A 744 -34.75 -10.10 -27.60
CA LEU A 744 -35.49 -10.87 -26.61
C LEU A 744 -36.71 -10.09 -26.11
N THR A 745 -37.84 -10.77 -25.96
CA THR A 745 -39.02 -10.28 -25.24
C THR A 745 -39.38 -11.25 -24.12
N CYS A 746 -40.08 -10.76 -23.10
CA CYS A 746 -40.39 -11.53 -21.90
C CYS A 746 -41.85 -11.35 -21.50
N ALA A 747 -42.47 -12.43 -21.04
CA ALA A 747 -43.75 -12.41 -20.32
C ALA A 747 -43.57 -13.09 -18.96
N VAL A 748 -44.29 -12.59 -17.95
CA VAL A 748 -44.33 -13.14 -16.60
C VAL A 748 -45.80 -13.41 -16.24
N ASP A 749 -46.06 -14.54 -15.57
CA ASP A 749 -47.39 -14.87 -15.02
C ASP A 749 -47.22 -15.47 -13.62
N ARG A 750 -48.23 -15.28 -12.76
CA ARG A 750 -48.30 -15.78 -11.39
C ARG A 750 -49.75 -16.13 -11.06
N TRP A 751 -49.93 -17.30 -10.45
CA TRP A 751 -51.23 -17.82 -10.04
C TRP A 751 -51.76 -17.19 -8.75
#